data_AF-A0A1J1J1X9-F1
#
_entry.id   AF-A0A1J1J1X9-F1
#
_cell.length_a   1.000
_cell.length_b   1.000
_cell.length_c   1.000
_cell.angle_alpha   90.00
_cell.angle_beta   90.00
_cell.angle_gamma   90.00
#
_symmetry.space_group_name_H-M   'P 1'
#
loop_
_entity.id
_entity.type
_entity.pdbx_description
1 polymer ?
#
loop_
_entity_poly.entity_id
_entity_poly.type
_entity_poly.pdbx_seq_one_letter_code
_entity_poly.pdbx_strand_id
1 'polypeptide(L)'
;IFPTVATSTFFTPFKLFCRWRGSVLKLLWKDLIIYWSLFYLLKCLYIILPSDAEREVFKNISNYFFVFKDKIPIAFILGFFVTNVMTRWWDQYMSIPWPYSIAVYVSSTVQGYDEVGRAMRRTIMRYVCLSLTMVLRVLSPRVKNRFPKMNDLIGAGLLNTNELEIIEQLDSKFPYYSKNFLPIVWAASLVNRARDEGRIKDDYAVKTLIEELNKIRSGCGNLMIYNSICIPLVYTQIVTVAVYSQCLASLMGYQFIRIEDPNTHDDNFLLNFFPIFITMKFIFYMGWLKVAETMLNPFGNDDDDFDVSYLVDRNLQMSYLIVDYMHKDHPELLKDQYWFEIPKSLPDQGKPTNVEIPREQTDTFNIENKQLTQKVSLNRISEDKKASNYSVTNTKSVTNTKSVTFDPKLIPQPEVIDETYLLKIPGVEEKQSSIELATVKLFSLVKLLLFRWRGSVLRLLWTHLLAFSILYLATMMIFLTILTKDTRNELQKYASYVQMYEDEIPITLMLGFFVGNVMIRWFDQYMAIPWPYSIAVLVSSNIQGYDEVGRAMRRTIMRYVCLSLTMVFRVLSPRVKERFPKMKDLIDAGLLYENELKIIEELDAKFPLYSKNFLPIVWASSLVNRARDEGRIRDNITAMTLIQELNKFRSSCGTLTVYNRVCIPLVYTQLVIIAIYSKFIVHILLDQILLVNKKENAFEYVPESSFFQFIIYMGWLKVAETMLNPFGKDDDDFEVNYMIDRNLQMSYLIVDDMHNDHPLLLKDQYWNEMPEANDENVMKSSEPVDTFNVASGKSTEVSKKQSTDVEADQRINGSELSQSRFDLIPQASTIDKSYIERIKKQSIIFSYNKSKTNINQTFQSFEDESDFDPNEEDSNLILISIL
;
A
#
# COMPACT_ATOMS: atom_id res chain seq x y z
N ILE A 1 -14.80 9.64 15.38
CA ILE A 1 -13.84 8.95 16.27
C ILE A 1 -12.90 9.97 16.88
N PHE A 2 -12.03 10.64 16.11
CA PHE A 2 -11.12 11.69 16.60
C PHE A 2 -11.66 12.65 17.67
N PRO A 3 -12.77 13.41 17.47
CA PRO A 3 -13.26 14.34 18.50
C PRO A 3 -13.72 13.66 19.81
N THR A 4 -13.97 12.35 19.79
CA THR A 4 -14.33 11.55 20.98
C THR A 4 -13.11 11.13 21.80
N VAL A 5 -11.91 11.16 21.21
CA VAL A 5 -10.63 10.72 21.82
C VAL A 5 -9.53 11.77 21.81
N ALA A 6 -9.77 12.96 21.23
CA ALA A 6 -8.84 14.07 21.17
C ALA A 6 -8.41 14.61 22.56
N THR A 7 -9.16 14.28 23.61
CA THR A 7 -8.80 14.58 25.00
C THR A 7 -8.83 13.31 25.86
N SER A 8 -7.78 13.13 26.66
CA SER A 8 -7.67 12.03 27.63
C SER A 8 -8.48 12.35 28.88
N THR A 9 -9.79 12.17 28.80
CA THR A 9 -10.70 12.30 29.96
C THR A 9 -11.00 10.93 30.56
N PHE A 10 -11.31 10.88 31.85
CA PHE A 10 -11.66 9.63 32.55
C PHE A 10 -12.80 8.84 31.87
N PHE A 11 -13.75 9.54 31.24
CA PHE A 11 -14.88 8.92 30.54
C PHE A 11 -14.62 8.62 29.05
N THR A 12 -13.46 8.99 28.49
CA THR A 12 -13.09 8.72 27.09
C THR A 12 -13.10 7.21 26.77
N PRO A 13 -12.50 6.30 27.59
CA PRO A 13 -12.57 4.87 27.34
C PRO A 13 -13.98 4.28 27.43
N PHE A 14 -14.78 4.71 28.40
CA PHE A 14 -16.17 4.23 28.57
C PHE A 14 -17.04 4.57 27.35
N LYS A 15 -16.85 5.75 26.74
CA LYS A 15 -17.54 6.14 25.49
C LYS A 15 -17.16 5.25 24.29
N LEU A 16 -15.95 4.68 24.27
CA LEU A 16 -15.52 3.72 23.25
C LEU A 16 -16.19 2.35 23.47
N PHE A 17 -16.23 1.84 24.71
CA PHE A 17 -16.88 0.55 25.01
C PHE A 17 -18.38 0.53 24.70
N CYS A 18 -19.08 1.66 24.84
CA CYS A 18 -20.52 1.76 24.54
C CYS A 18 -20.85 1.87 23.03
N ARG A 19 -19.85 1.91 22.14
CA ARG A 19 -20.07 2.06 20.68
C ARG A 19 -20.27 0.68 20.02
N TRP A 20 -21.34 0.51 19.24
CA TRP A 20 -21.62 -0.73 18.51
C TRP A 20 -20.99 -0.80 17.10
N ARG A 21 -21.13 0.25 16.28
CA ARG A 21 -20.56 0.28 14.92
C ARG A 21 -19.03 0.32 14.98
N GLY A 22 -18.35 -0.60 14.31
CA GLY A 22 -16.90 -0.71 14.37
C GLY A 22 -16.41 -1.01 15.79
N SER A 23 -16.83 -2.17 16.32
CA SER A 23 -16.52 -2.59 17.68
C SER A 23 -16.20 -4.07 17.75
N VAL A 24 -15.30 -4.43 18.67
CA VAL A 24 -14.91 -5.82 18.94
C VAL A 24 -16.13 -6.67 19.35
N LEU A 25 -17.12 -6.07 20.05
CA LEU A 25 -18.37 -6.75 20.41
C LEU A 25 -19.25 -7.06 19.19
N LYS A 26 -19.31 -6.17 18.19
CA LYS A 26 -20.03 -6.42 16.93
C LYS A 26 -19.37 -7.53 16.10
N LEU A 27 -18.05 -7.66 16.16
CA LEU A 27 -17.34 -8.78 15.53
C LEU A 27 -17.59 -10.10 16.29
N LEU A 28 -17.51 -10.09 17.62
CA LEU A 28 -17.49 -11.31 18.43
C LEU A 28 -18.85 -11.91 18.83
N TRP A 29 -19.96 -11.17 18.85
CA TRP A 29 -21.19 -11.62 19.53
C TRP A 29 -21.71 -13.00 19.06
N LYS A 30 -21.52 -13.36 17.78
CA LYS A 30 -21.89 -14.69 17.25
C LYS A 30 -20.99 -15.79 17.83
N ASP A 31 -19.68 -15.59 17.74
CA ASP A 31 -18.67 -16.54 18.21
C ASP A 31 -18.75 -16.68 19.74
N LEU A 32 -19.10 -15.60 20.45
CA LEU A 32 -19.33 -15.58 21.90
C LEU A 32 -20.60 -16.34 22.32
N ILE A 33 -21.71 -16.19 21.58
CA ILE A 33 -22.92 -17.01 21.80
C ILE A 33 -22.61 -18.49 21.56
N ILE A 34 -21.84 -18.83 20.51
CA ILE A 34 -21.39 -20.21 20.26
C ILE A 34 -20.51 -20.70 21.42
N TYR A 35 -19.58 -19.88 21.89
CA TYR A 35 -18.68 -20.20 23.00
C TYR A 35 -19.45 -20.49 24.30
N TRP A 36 -20.38 -19.62 24.70
CA TRP A 36 -21.25 -19.87 25.85
C TRP A 36 -22.16 -21.09 25.65
N SER A 37 -22.72 -21.28 24.45
CA SER A 37 -23.57 -22.44 24.15
C SER A 37 -22.81 -23.75 24.32
N LEU A 38 -21.56 -23.81 23.86
CA LEU A 38 -20.70 -24.98 24.06
C LEU A 38 -20.27 -25.14 25.52
N PHE A 39 -20.02 -24.04 26.25
CA PHE A 39 -19.66 -24.07 27.67
C PHE A 39 -20.79 -24.67 28.51
N TYR A 40 -22.02 -24.20 28.31
CA TYR A 40 -23.19 -24.73 29.01
C TYR A 40 -23.58 -26.13 28.51
N LEU A 41 -23.35 -26.47 27.24
CA LEU A 41 -23.53 -27.84 26.73
C LEU A 41 -22.62 -28.84 27.46
N LEU A 42 -21.33 -28.52 27.63
CA LEU A 42 -20.39 -29.35 28.39
C LEU A 42 -20.82 -29.50 29.87
N LYS A 43 -21.26 -28.40 30.50
CA LYS A 43 -21.77 -28.42 31.87
C LYS A 43 -23.06 -29.26 32.01
N CYS A 44 -23.97 -29.19 31.04
CA CYS A 44 -25.17 -30.02 30.99
C CYS A 44 -24.83 -31.50 30.76
N LEU A 45 -23.89 -31.82 29.87
CA LEU A 45 -23.42 -33.20 29.65
C LEU A 45 -22.90 -33.82 30.94
N TYR A 46 -22.05 -33.10 31.70
CA TYR A 46 -21.55 -33.56 33.00
C TYR A 46 -22.67 -33.87 34.01
N ILE A 47 -23.70 -33.03 34.08
CA ILE A 47 -24.86 -33.25 34.97
C ILE A 47 -25.65 -34.50 34.55
N ILE A 48 -25.79 -34.73 33.24
CA ILE A 48 -26.55 -35.85 32.66
C ILE A 48 -25.81 -37.20 32.80
N LEU A 49 -24.46 -37.21 32.91
CA LEU A 49 -23.69 -38.44 33.14
C LEU A 49 -24.22 -39.19 34.39
N PRO A 50 -24.71 -40.44 34.26
CA PRO A 50 -25.32 -41.18 35.36
C PRO A 50 -24.30 -41.87 36.28
N SER A 51 -23.10 -42.20 35.80
CA SER A 51 -22.07 -42.87 36.60
C SER A 51 -21.06 -41.90 37.18
N ASP A 52 -20.77 -42.02 38.47
CA ASP A 52 -19.73 -41.21 39.11
C ASP A 52 -18.33 -41.50 38.55
N ALA A 53 -18.09 -42.69 37.98
CA ALA A 53 -16.86 -42.99 37.25
C ALA A 53 -16.74 -42.21 35.93
N GLU A 54 -17.85 -42.00 35.22
CA GLU A 54 -17.88 -41.17 33.99
C GLU A 54 -17.66 -39.69 34.33
N ARG A 55 -18.26 -39.23 35.43
CA ARG A 55 -18.04 -37.87 35.97
C ARG A 55 -16.59 -37.65 36.35
N GLU A 56 -15.94 -38.62 36.99
CA GLU A 56 -14.53 -38.52 37.36
C GLU A 56 -13.61 -38.47 36.13
N VAL A 57 -13.89 -39.29 35.11
CA VAL A 57 -13.22 -39.19 33.79
C VAL A 57 -13.40 -37.79 33.19
N PHE A 58 -14.60 -37.22 33.23
CA PHE A 58 -14.86 -35.87 32.70
C PHE A 58 -14.12 -34.76 33.48
N LYS A 59 -14.01 -34.87 34.82
CA LYS A 59 -13.15 -33.98 35.63
C LYS A 59 -11.67 -34.12 35.23
N ASN A 60 -11.18 -35.33 35.06
CA ASN A 60 -9.78 -35.58 34.68
C ASN A 60 -9.44 -34.99 33.29
N ILE A 61 -10.38 -35.06 32.34
CA ILE A 61 -10.25 -34.38 31.04
C ILE A 61 -10.25 -32.85 31.21
N SER A 62 -11.10 -32.28 32.06
CA SER A 62 -11.05 -30.84 32.40
C SER A 62 -9.70 -30.45 33.00
N ASN A 63 -9.20 -31.20 33.98
CA ASN A 63 -7.93 -30.92 34.64
C ASN A 63 -6.74 -31.00 33.66
N TYR A 64 -6.76 -31.94 32.72
CA TYR A 64 -5.81 -31.99 31.61
C TYR A 64 -5.84 -30.70 30.76
N PHE A 65 -7.02 -30.29 30.29
CA PHE A 65 -7.17 -29.08 29.48
C PHE A 65 -6.84 -27.79 30.26
N PHE A 66 -7.06 -27.77 31.58
CA PHE A 66 -6.68 -26.67 32.47
C PHE A 66 -5.16 -26.49 32.56
N VAL A 67 -4.37 -27.55 32.52
CA VAL A 67 -2.90 -27.45 32.46
C VAL A 67 -2.42 -27.12 31.04
N PHE A 68 -3.03 -27.75 30.03
CA PHE A 68 -2.65 -27.55 28.62
C PHE A 68 -2.88 -26.11 28.13
N LYS A 69 -3.89 -25.40 28.62
CA LYS A 69 -4.22 -24.02 28.20
C LYS A 69 -3.06 -23.03 28.37
N ASP A 70 -2.16 -23.21 29.35
CA ASP A 70 -1.07 -22.26 29.61
C ASP A 70 0.19 -22.57 28.77
N LYS A 71 0.24 -23.75 28.12
CA LYS A 71 1.37 -24.18 27.27
C LYS A 71 1.43 -23.52 25.89
N ILE A 72 0.46 -22.66 25.53
CA ILE A 72 0.34 -22.04 24.21
C ILE A 72 0.70 -20.53 24.27
N PRO A 73 1.79 -20.08 23.62
CA PRO A 73 2.38 -18.73 23.81
C PRO A 73 1.75 -17.64 22.92
N ILE A 74 0.43 -17.52 22.98
CA ILE A 74 -0.39 -16.81 21.98
C ILE A 74 -0.08 -15.32 21.92
N ALA A 75 0.23 -14.69 23.06
CA ALA A 75 0.49 -13.24 23.12
C ALA A 75 1.62 -12.80 22.15
N PHE A 76 2.66 -13.63 21.98
CA PHE A 76 3.72 -13.36 21.02
C PHE A 76 3.29 -13.67 19.58
N ILE A 77 2.75 -14.87 19.33
CA ILE A 77 2.30 -15.31 17.98
C ILE A 77 1.30 -14.30 17.39
N LEU A 78 0.30 -13.93 18.17
CA LEU A 78 -0.75 -12.99 17.79
C LEU A 78 -0.24 -11.55 17.74
N GLY A 79 0.65 -11.13 18.65
CA GLY A 79 1.25 -9.80 18.64
C GLY A 79 2.06 -9.50 17.38
N PHE A 80 3.00 -10.38 17.03
CA PHE A 80 3.80 -10.24 15.80
C PHE A 80 2.93 -10.33 14.55
N PHE A 81 1.90 -11.19 14.54
CA PHE A 81 0.95 -11.27 13.43
C PHE A 81 0.13 -9.97 13.26
N VAL A 82 -0.52 -9.49 14.32
CA VAL A 82 -1.35 -8.26 14.26
C VAL A 82 -0.51 -7.05 13.89
N THR A 83 0.74 -6.98 14.35
CA THR A 83 1.67 -5.89 14.00
C THR A 83 1.94 -5.87 12.49
N ASN A 84 2.30 -7.02 11.90
CA ASN A 84 2.54 -7.13 10.45
C ASN A 84 1.28 -6.82 9.63
N VAL A 85 0.10 -7.23 10.12
CA VAL A 85 -1.19 -6.89 9.50
C VAL A 85 -1.46 -5.38 9.57
N MET A 86 -1.21 -4.74 10.71
CA MET A 86 -1.49 -3.31 10.92
C MET A 86 -0.59 -2.41 10.06
N THR A 87 0.71 -2.70 9.97
CA THR A 87 1.63 -1.99 9.06
C THR A 87 1.13 -2.07 7.62
N ARG A 88 0.86 -3.28 7.14
CA ARG A 88 0.34 -3.55 5.80
C ARG A 88 -1.04 -2.90 5.54
N TRP A 89 -1.90 -2.79 6.56
CA TRP A 89 -3.18 -2.08 6.47
C TRP A 89 -2.97 -0.58 6.23
N TRP A 90 -2.02 0.03 6.95
CA TRP A 90 -1.68 1.44 6.81
C TRP A 90 -0.98 1.75 5.48
N ASP A 91 -0.06 0.90 5.04
CA ASP A 91 0.64 1.08 3.76
C ASP A 91 -0.31 0.93 2.55
N GLN A 92 -1.36 0.11 2.68
CA GLN A 92 -2.45 0.05 1.70
C GLN A 92 -3.24 1.36 1.64
N TYR A 93 -3.56 1.97 2.79
CA TYR A 93 -4.21 3.28 2.84
C TYR A 93 -3.34 4.37 2.20
N MET A 94 -2.05 4.42 2.56
CA MET A 94 -1.08 5.38 2.02
C MET A 94 -0.73 5.13 0.54
N SER A 95 -1.03 3.95 0.01
CA SER A 95 -0.91 3.65 -1.42
C SER A 95 -2.11 4.13 -2.26
N ILE A 96 -3.20 4.62 -1.64
CA ILE A 96 -4.34 5.18 -2.38
C ILE A 96 -3.93 6.53 -2.99
N PRO A 97 -3.88 6.66 -4.33
CA PRO A 97 -3.45 7.90 -4.96
C PRO A 97 -4.56 8.95 -4.94
N TRP A 98 -4.20 10.18 -4.53
CA TRP A 98 -5.12 11.32 -4.49
C TRP A 98 -4.96 12.19 -5.74
N PRO A 99 -6.05 12.56 -6.45
CA PRO A 99 -5.96 13.31 -7.71
C PRO A 99 -5.63 14.81 -7.52
N TYR A 100 -5.60 15.32 -6.30
CA TYR A 100 -5.60 16.77 -6.04
C TYR A 100 -4.30 17.47 -6.47
N SER A 101 -3.14 16.84 -6.26
CA SER A 101 -1.85 17.41 -6.70
C SER A 101 -1.82 17.61 -8.20
N ILE A 102 -2.16 16.57 -8.97
CA ILE A 102 -2.24 16.66 -10.43
C ILE A 102 -3.36 17.59 -10.89
N ALA A 103 -4.50 17.67 -10.21
CA ALA A 103 -5.55 18.64 -10.52
C ALA A 103 -5.03 20.09 -10.45
N VAL A 104 -4.26 20.44 -9.41
CA VAL A 104 -3.67 21.78 -9.28
C VAL A 104 -2.66 22.06 -10.41
N TYR A 105 -1.82 21.09 -10.78
CA TYR A 105 -0.92 21.25 -11.93
C TYR A 105 -1.68 21.36 -13.26
N VAL A 106 -2.70 20.53 -13.51
CA VAL A 106 -3.52 20.58 -14.73
C VAL A 106 -4.24 21.93 -14.85
N SER A 107 -4.83 22.42 -13.75
CA SER A 107 -5.53 23.70 -13.73
C SER A 107 -4.60 24.89 -13.96
N SER A 108 -3.42 24.91 -13.32
CA SER A 108 -2.45 26.01 -13.47
C SER A 108 -1.72 26.02 -14.81
N THR A 109 -1.42 24.84 -15.39
CA THR A 109 -0.56 24.73 -16.58
C THR A 109 -1.32 24.66 -17.91
N VAL A 110 -2.45 23.95 -17.99
CA VAL A 110 -3.19 23.71 -19.25
C VAL A 110 -4.12 24.88 -19.58
N GLN A 111 -3.66 25.77 -20.45
CA GLN A 111 -4.30 27.06 -20.72
C GLN A 111 -5.53 26.95 -21.66
N GLY A 112 -6.67 27.50 -21.23
CA GLY A 112 -7.78 27.84 -22.14
C GLY A 112 -9.12 28.02 -21.43
N TYR A 113 -9.81 29.13 -21.71
CA TYR A 113 -11.21 29.36 -21.30
C TYR A 113 -12.21 28.86 -22.36
N ASP A 114 -11.73 28.56 -23.55
CA ASP A 114 -12.47 27.93 -24.64
C ASP A 114 -12.82 26.45 -24.34
N GLU A 115 -13.82 25.92 -25.03
CA GLU A 115 -14.31 24.55 -24.80
C GLU A 115 -13.23 23.49 -24.99
N VAL A 116 -12.24 23.67 -25.87
CA VAL A 116 -11.15 22.69 -26.07
C VAL A 116 -10.22 22.68 -24.86
N GLY A 117 -9.82 23.85 -24.36
CA GLY A 117 -9.03 23.96 -23.12
C GLY A 117 -9.75 23.38 -21.90
N ARG A 118 -11.06 23.66 -21.76
CA ARG A 118 -11.94 23.08 -20.74
C ARG A 118 -12.00 21.55 -20.84
N ALA A 119 -12.22 21.03 -22.05
CA ALA A 119 -12.32 19.60 -22.31
C ALA A 119 -11.00 18.87 -22.03
N MET A 120 -9.85 19.39 -22.47
CA MET A 120 -8.54 18.82 -22.16
C MET A 120 -8.35 18.63 -20.65
N ARG A 121 -8.62 19.68 -19.85
CA ARG A 121 -8.48 19.63 -18.39
C ARG A 121 -9.41 18.60 -17.75
N ARG A 122 -10.71 18.64 -18.08
CA ARG A 122 -11.70 17.68 -17.56
C ARG A 122 -11.38 16.24 -17.97
N THR A 123 -10.95 16.00 -19.21
CA THR A 123 -10.60 14.65 -19.70
C THR A 123 -9.34 14.08 -19.05
N ILE A 124 -8.26 14.86 -18.87
CA ILE A 124 -7.06 14.43 -18.12
C ILE A 124 -7.47 13.95 -16.72
N MET A 125 -8.31 14.72 -16.02
CA MET A 125 -8.76 14.37 -14.68
C MET A 125 -9.75 13.21 -14.62
N ARG A 126 -10.65 13.10 -15.61
CA ARG A 126 -11.55 11.95 -15.73
C ARG A 126 -10.76 10.66 -15.94
N TYR A 127 -9.73 10.66 -16.78
CA TYR A 127 -8.83 9.52 -16.95
C TYR A 127 -8.07 9.15 -15.67
N VAL A 128 -7.60 10.13 -14.89
CA VAL A 128 -7.01 9.89 -13.56
C VAL A 128 -8.00 9.19 -12.62
N CYS A 129 -9.25 9.67 -12.56
CA CYS A 129 -10.30 9.09 -11.71
C CYS A 129 -10.75 7.71 -12.22
N LEU A 130 -10.83 7.52 -13.54
CA LEU A 130 -11.18 6.26 -14.21
C LEU A 130 -10.14 5.17 -13.89
N SER A 131 -8.84 5.46 -14.03
CA SER A 131 -7.77 4.51 -13.71
C SER A 131 -7.85 4.01 -12.26
N LEU A 132 -8.05 4.93 -11.31
CA LEU A 132 -8.25 4.59 -9.91
C LEU A 132 -9.55 3.77 -9.72
N THR A 133 -10.65 4.15 -10.35
CA THR A 133 -11.94 3.43 -10.22
C THR A 133 -11.87 2.01 -10.80
N MET A 134 -11.17 1.82 -11.92
CA MET A 134 -10.90 0.49 -12.49
C MET A 134 -10.09 -0.38 -11.51
N VAL A 135 -9.10 0.18 -10.80
CA VAL A 135 -8.41 -0.52 -9.71
C VAL A 135 -9.37 -0.82 -8.57
N LEU A 136 -10.11 0.16 -8.05
CA LEU A 136 -11.03 -0.03 -6.93
C LEU A 136 -12.14 -1.06 -7.22
N ARG A 137 -12.62 -1.18 -8.48
CA ARG A 137 -13.53 -2.24 -8.96
C ARG A 137 -12.93 -3.66 -8.87
N VAL A 138 -11.61 -3.79 -8.88
CA VAL A 138 -10.88 -5.07 -8.69
C VAL A 138 -10.54 -5.34 -7.23
N LEU A 139 -10.40 -4.29 -6.40
CA LEU A 139 -10.09 -4.41 -4.97
C LEU A 139 -11.34 -4.63 -4.10
N SER A 140 -12.35 -3.79 -4.29
CA SER A 140 -13.45 -3.63 -3.33
C SER A 140 -14.75 -4.25 -3.84
N PRO A 141 -15.36 -5.17 -3.08
CA PRO A 141 -16.70 -5.65 -3.36
C PRO A 141 -17.75 -4.52 -3.42
N ARG A 142 -17.57 -3.43 -2.64
CA ARG A 142 -18.48 -2.27 -2.67
C ARG A 142 -18.48 -1.61 -4.06
N VAL A 143 -17.30 -1.29 -4.58
CA VAL A 143 -17.14 -0.65 -5.89
C VAL A 143 -17.48 -1.62 -7.02
N LYS A 144 -17.17 -2.92 -6.88
CA LYS A 144 -17.59 -3.96 -7.84
C LYS A 144 -19.11 -4.17 -7.88
N ASN A 145 -19.80 -4.09 -6.75
CA ASN A 145 -21.26 -4.20 -6.71
C ASN A 145 -21.95 -2.93 -7.25
N ARG A 146 -21.28 -1.76 -7.15
CA ARG A 146 -21.74 -0.50 -7.74
C ARG A 146 -21.51 -0.45 -9.26
N PHE A 147 -20.39 -1.00 -9.74
CA PHE A 147 -20.04 -1.07 -11.16
C PHE A 147 -19.67 -2.52 -11.59
N PRO A 148 -20.65 -3.44 -11.70
CA PRO A 148 -20.40 -4.84 -12.07
C PRO A 148 -19.66 -5.02 -13.40
N LYS A 149 -20.03 -4.27 -14.44
CA LYS A 149 -19.50 -4.30 -15.81
C LYS A 149 -18.72 -3.00 -16.12
N MET A 150 -17.96 -3.00 -17.21
CA MET A 150 -17.27 -1.77 -17.68
C MET A 150 -18.26 -0.73 -18.23
N ASN A 151 -19.35 -1.18 -18.87
CA ASN A 151 -20.47 -0.33 -19.32
C ASN A 151 -21.09 0.52 -18.20
N ASP A 152 -21.08 0.03 -16.95
CA ASP A 152 -21.66 0.77 -15.82
C ASP A 152 -20.85 2.03 -15.45
N LEU A 153 -19.59 2.13 -15.90
CA LEU A 153 -18.77 3.33 -15.78
C LEU A 153 -19.15 4.42 -16.80
N ILE A 154 -19.89 4.06 -17.87
CA ILE A 154 -20.44 5.02 -18.83
C ILE A 154 -21.63 5.75 -18.22
N GLY A 155 -22.57 5.02 -17.60
CA GLY A 155 -23.68 5.61 -16.85
C GLY A 155 -23.26 6.43 -15.62
N ALA A 156 -22.00 6.29 -15.20
CA ALA A 156 -21.36 7.08 -14.14
C ALA A 156 -20.51 8.26 -14.66
N GLY A 157 -20.56 8.56 -15.96
CA GLY A 157 -19.78 9.65 -16.59
C GLY A 157 -18.26 9.54 -16.46
N LEU A 158 -17.72 8.37 -16.09
CA LEU A 158 -16.28 8.14 -15.94
C LEU A 158 -15.63 7.69 -17.25
N LEU A 159 -16.39 7.02 -18.12
CA LEU A 159 -15.95 6.42 -19.38
C LEU A 159 -16.92 6.83 -20.50
N ASN A 160 -16.43 7.06 -21.72
CA ASN A 160 -17.29 7.24 -22.90
C ASN A 160 -17.41 5.92 -23.71
N THR A 161 -18.42 5.80 -24.58
CA THR A 161 -18.64 4.60 -25.41
C THR A 161 -17.44 4.28 -26.30
N ASN A 162 -16.90 5.27 -27.01
CA ASN A 162 -15.70 5.15 -27.84
C ASN A 162 -14.44 4.76 -27.04
N GLU A 163 -14.39 5.09 -25.76
CA GLU A 163 -13.29 4.71 -24.86
C GLU A 163 -13.42 3.26 -24.41
N LEU A 164 -14.64 2.78 -24.20
CA LEU A 164 -14.93 1.37 -23.96
C LEU A 164 -14.60 0.51 -25.19
N GLU A 165 -14.97 0.94 -26.39
CA GLU A 165 -14.64 0.23 -27.64
C GLU A 165 -13.12 0.02 -27.80
N ILE A 166 -12.30 1.01 -27.42
CA ILE A 166 -10.83 0.88 -27.44
C ILE A 166 -10.33 -0.05 -26.32
N ILE A 167 -10.95 -0.05 -25.14
CA ILE A 167 -10.65 -1.03 -24.08
C ILE A 167 -10.96 -2.46 -24.58
N GLU A 168 -12.13 -2.69 -25.16
CA GLU A 168 -12.57 -3.99 -25.68
C GLU A 168 -11.69 -4.47 -26.85
N GLN A 169 -11.19 -3.56 -27.71
CA GLN A 169 -10.19 -3.83 -28.75
C GLN A 169 -8.77 -4.10 -28.24
N LEU A 170 -8.49 -3.80 -26.96
CA LEU A 170 -7.23 -4.18 -26.29
C LEU A 170 -7.40 -5.40 -25.40
N ASP A 171 -8.62 -5.66 -24.88
CA ASP A 171 -9.00 -6.92 -24.24
C ASP A 171 -9.01 -8.06 -25.25
N SER A 172 -9.56 -7.85 -26.46
CA SER A 172 -9.52 -8.82 -27.57
C SER A 172 -8.11 -9.33 -27.87
N LYS A 173 -7.19 -8.39 -28.13
CA LYS A 173 -5.81 -8.62 -28.58
C LYS A 173 -4.88 -9.08 -27.45
N PHE A 174 -5.19 -8.75 -26.19
CA PHE A 174 -4.35 -9.01 -25.02
C PHE A 174 -5.15 -9.45 -23.77
N PRO A 175 -5.93 -10.55 -23.80
CA PRO A 175 -6.94 -10.87 -22.78
C PRO A 175 -6.39 -11.13 -21.36
N TYR A 176 -5.11 -11.47 -21.24
CA TYR A 176 -4.52 -11.94 -19.98
C TYR A 176 -4.20 -10.84 -18.94
N TYR A 177 -4.28 -9.55 -19.30
CA TYR A 177 -3.82 -8.46 -18.43
C TYR A 177 -4.85 -7.35 -18.25
N SER A 178 -4.97 -6.84 -17.02
CA SER A 178 -5.79 -5.69 -16.68
C SER A 178 -5.29 -4.39 -17.33
N LYS A 179 -6.19 -3.65 -17.99
CA LYS A 179 -5.93 -2.35 -18.62
C LYS A 179 -6.12 -1.15 -17.67
N ASN A 180 -6.13 -1.35 -16.35
CA ASN A 180 -6.45 -0.27 -15.39
C ASN A 180 -5.47 0.94 -15.43
N PHE A 181 -4.29 0.78 -16.05
CA PHE A 181 -3.31 1.83 -16.27
C PHE A 181 -3.53 2.63 -17.58
N LEU A 182 -4.32 2.12 -18.52
CA LEU A 182 -4.53 2.66 -19.87
C LEU A 182 -4.98 4.14 -19.86
N PRO A 183 -5.92 4.58 -19.00
CA PRO A 183 -6.30 5.98 -18.93
C PRO A 183 -5.14 6.92 -18.56
N ILE A 184 -4.17 6.46 -17.75
CA ILE A 184 -3.00 7.28 -17.41
C ILE A 184 -2.09 7.49 -18.62
N VAL A 185 -2.03 6.53 -19.55
CA VAL A 185 -1.30 6.71 -20.82
C VAL A 185 -2.05 7.68 -21.73
N TRP A 186 -3.37 7.55 -21.86
CA TRP A 186 -4.19 8.53 -22.59
C TRP A 186 -4.05 9.95 -22.02
N ALA A 187 -4.00 10.09 -20.69
CA ALA A 187 -3.75 11.36 -20.03
C ALA A 187 -2.35 11.92 -20.34
N ALA A 188 -1.31 11.07 -20.38
CA ALA A 188 0.04 11.47 -20.76
C ALA A 188 0.12 11.94 -22.22
N SER A 189 -0.54 11.23 -23.14
CA SER A 189 -0.62 11.63 -24.56
C SER A 189 -1.45 12.90 -24.75
N LEU A 190 -2.52 13.11 -23.97
CA LEU A 190 -3.32 14.34 -23.99
C LEU A 190 -2.55 15.55 -23.41
N VAL A 191 -1.70 15.35 -22.40
CA VAL A 191 -0.74 16.36 -21.93
C VAL A 191 0.25 16.75 -23.04
N ASN A 192 0.77 15.77 -23.80
CA ASN A 192 1.65 16.07 -24.93
C ASN A 192 0.92 16.76 -26.09
N ARG A 193 -0.34 16.39 -26.40
CA ARG A 193 -1.18 17.14 -27.36
C ARG A 193 -1.43 18.57 -26.89
N ALA A 194 -1.73 18.78 -25.61
CA ALA A 194 -1.88 20.11 -25.03
C ALA A 194 -0.58 20.94 -25.12
N ARG A 195 0.59 20.31 -25.09
CA ARG A 195 1.88 20.98 -25.37
C ARG A 195 2.04 21.34 -26.85
N ASP A 196 1.69 20.44 -27.77
CA ASP A 196 1.81 20.65 -29.22
C ASP A 196 0.80 21.69 -29.75
N GLU A 197 -0.39 21.76 -29.16
CA GLU A 197 -1.37 22.84 -29.39
C GLU A 197 -1.02 24.17 -28.66
N GLY A 198 0.14 24.25 -28.00
CA GLY A 198 0.58 25.45 -27.28
C GLY A 198 -0.21 25.79 -26.01
N ARG A 199 -1.14 24.93 -25.59
CA ARG A 199 -1.90 25.07 -24.33
C ARG A 199 -1.01 24.91 -23.10
N ILE A 200 0.10 24.18 -23.20
CA ILE A 200 1.15 24.16 -22.18
C ILE A 200 2.36 24.95 -22.72
N LYS A 201 2.80 25.96 -21.95
CA LYS A 201 3.82 26.93 -22.39
C LYS A 201 5.26 26.44 -22.29
N ASP A 202 5.55 25.55 -21.35
CA ASP A 202 6.91 25.13 -20.96
C ASP A 202 7.04 23.61 -20.89
N ASP A 203 8.20 23.06 -21.25
CA ASP A 203 8.48 21.61 -21.22
C ASP A 203 8.71 21.09 -19.79
N TYR A 204 9.12 21.94 -18.84
CA TYR A 204 9.17 21.59 -17.41
C TYR A 204 7.77 21.33 -16.85
N ALA A 205 6.75 22.09 -17.28
CA ALA A 205 5.36 21.85 -16.89
C ALA A 205 4.86 20.49 -17.40
N VAL A 206 5.26 20.09 -18.63
CA VAL A 206 5.01 18.74 -19.17
C VAL A 206 5.70 17.68 -18.32
N LYS A 207 6.99 17.85 -17.97
CA LYS A 207 7.69 16.93 -17.04
C LYS A 207 6.90 16.75 -15.75
N THR A 208 6.52 17.84 -15.06
CA THR A 208 5.82 17.76 -13.77
C THR A 208 4.49 17.01 -13.89
N LEU A 209 3.68 17.29 -14.91
CA LEU A 209 2.42 16.57 -15.16
C LEU A 209 2.65 15.06 -15.37
N ILE A 210 3.66 14.68 -16.16
CA ILE A 210 3.97 13.27 -16.46
C ILE A 210 4.59 12.55 -15.24
N GLU A 211 5.33 13.26 -14.39
CA GLU A 211 5.80 12.73 -13.10
C GLU A 211 4.66 12.50 -12.11
N GLU A 212 3.70 13.43 -12.00
CA GLU A 212 2.49 13.24 -11.17
C GLU A 212 1.60 12.10 -11.70
N LEU A 213 1.38 12.00 -13.02
CA LEU A 213 0.68 10.86 -13.63
C LEU A 213 1.36 9.53 -13.25
N ASN A 214 2.70 9.50 -13.23
CA ASN A 214 3.44 8.32 -12.78
C ASN A 214 3.33 8.05 -11.26
N LYS A 215 3.17 9.07 -10.41
CA LYS A 215 2.84 8.88 -8.99
C LYS A 215 1.47 8.23 -8.81
N ILE A 216 0.43 8.73 -9.50
CA ILE A 216 -0.91 8.10 -9.52
C ILE A 216 -0.82 6.63 -9.98
N ARG A 217 -0.14 6.40 -11.11
CA ARG A 217 0.09 5.06 -11.67
C ARG A 217 0.83 4.14 -10.69
N SER A 218 1.76 4.68 -9.89
CA SER A 218 2.50 3.91 -8.90
C SER A 218 1.63 3.55 -7.69
N GLY A 219 0.79 4.46 -7.18
CA GLY A 219 -0.19 4.14 -6.13
C GLY A 219 -1.16 3.05 -6.57
N CYS A 220 -1.78 3.22 -7.75
CA CYS A 220 -2.61 2.19 -8.39
C CYS A 220 -1.89 0.84 -8.55
N GLY A 221 -0.59 0.87 -8.88
CA GLY A 221 0.27 -0.32 -8.96
C GLY A 221 0.47 -0.99 -7.59
N ASN A 222 0.83 -0.21 -6.57
CA ASN A 222 1.06 -0.69 -5.21
C ASN A 222 -0.22 -1.33 -4.63
N LEU A 223 -1.39 -0.72 -4.80
CA LEU A 223 -2.67 -1.30 -4.41
C LEU A 223 -2.91 -2.67 -5.07
N MET A 224 -2.64 -2.78 -6.38
CA MET A 224 -2.74 -4.05 -7.10
C MET A 224 -1.71 -5.08 -6.62
N ILE A 225 -0.53 -4.66 -6.15
CA ILE A 225 0.49 -5.50 -5.52
C ILE A 225 -0.02 -6.07 -4.19
N TYR A 226 -0.48 -5.25 -3.25
CA TYR A 226 -1.06 -5.71 -1.98
C TYR A 226 -2.19 -6.72 -2.22
N ASN A 227 -3.05 -6.43 -3.21
CA ASN A 227 -4.17 -7.27 -3.62
C ASN A 227 -3.79 -8.55 -4.39
N SER A 228 -2.54 -8.69 -4.83
CA SER A 228 -2.01 -9.91 -5.47
C SER A 228 -1.22 -10.75 -4.47
N ILE A 229 -0.45 -10.11 -3.59
CA ILE A 229 0.41 -10.75 -2.60
C ILE A 229 -0.21 -10.55 -1.22
N CYS A 230 -0.95 -11.55 -0.75
CA CYS A 230 -1.49 -11.60 0.62
C CYS A 230 -0.39 -11.94 1.64
N ILE A 231 -0.71 -11.88 2.94
CA ILE A 231 0.10 -12.57 3.95
C ILE A 231 -0.01 -14.08 3.68
N PRO A 232 1.09 -14.85 3.59
CA PRO A 232 1.06 -16.27 3.28
C PRO A 232 0.15 -17.10 4.19
N LEU A 233 -0.57 -18.01 3.56
CA LEU A 233 -1.71 -18.73 4.16
C LEU A 233 -1.29 -19.59 5.36
N VAL A 234 -0.08 -20.13 5.33
CA VAL A 234 0.49 -20.94 6.42
C VAL A 234 0.55 -20.13 7.72
N TYR A 235 0.94 -18.85 7.68
CA TYR A 235 1.05 -18.02 8.88
C TYR A 235 -0.32 -17.73 9.50
N THR A 236 -1.30 -17.35 8.67
CA THR A 236 -2.67 -17.11 9.12
C THR A 236 -3.28 -18.38 9.72
N GLN A 237 -3.09 -19.55 9.09
CA GLN A 237 -3.52 -20.85 9.64
C GLN A 237 -2.95 -21.13 11.03
N ILE A 238 -1.64 -20.91 11.27
CA ILE A 238 -1.01 -21.19 12.58
C ILE A 238 -1.55 -20.28 13.67
N VAL A 239 -1.70 -18.98 13.39
CA VAL A 239 -2.24 -18.03 14.39
C VAL A 239 -3.68 -18.37 14.74
N THR A 240 -4.52 -18.68 13.75
CA THR A 240 -5.91 -19.11 13.97
C THR A 240 -5.97 -20.43 14.76
N VAL A 241 -5.16 -21.44 14.42
CA VAL A 241 -5.08 -22.71 15.17
C VAL A 241 -4.65 -22.49 16.62
N ALA A 242 -3.65 -21.63 16.88
CA ALA A 242 -3.20 -21.32 18.23
C ALA A 242 -4.30 -20.67 19.09
N VAL A 243 -5.04 -19.70 18.52
CA VAL A 243 -6.14 -19.02 19.23
C VAL A 243 -7.34 -19.94 19.43
N TYR A 244 -7.75 -20.71 18.41
CA TYR A 244 -8.94 -21.56 18.48
C TYR A 244 -8.72 -22.75 19.44
N SER A 245 -7.55 -23.40 19.40
CA SER A 245 -7.21 -24.47 20.33
C SER A 245 -7.08 -23.98 21.78
N GLN A 246 -6.62 -22.74 22.01
CA GLN A 246 -6.68 -22.12 23.34
C GLN A 246 -8.11 -21.86 23.79
N CYS A 247 -8.97 -21.39 22.90
CA CYS A 247 -10.38 -21.17 23.24
C CYS A 247 -11.03 -22.50 23.64
N LEU A 248 -10.76 -23.59 22.91
CA LEU A 248 -11.21 -24.95 23.22
C LEU A 248 -10.60 -25.50 24.53
N ALA A 249 -9.29 -25.35 24.74
CA ALA A 249 -8.62 -25.76 25.98
C ALA A 249 -9.12 -24.99 27.20
N SER A 250 -9.40 -23.70 27.05
CA SER A 250 -10.02 -22.89 28.10
C SER A 250 -11.49 -23.30 28.31
N LEU A 251 -12.24 -23.59 27.24
CA LEU A 251 -13.65 -24.00 27.30
C LEU A 251 -13.84 -25.30 28.09
N MET A 252 -12.99 -26.30 27.84
CA MET A 252 -13.03 -27.58 28.53
C MET A 252 -12.32 -27.51 29.89
N GLY A 253 -11.20 -26.79 30.00
CA GLY A 253 -10.38 -26.75 31.20
C GLY A 253 -10.99 -25.97 32.37
N TYR A 254 -11.80 -24.94 32.09
CA TYR A 254 -12.46 -24.13 33.12
C TYR A 254 -13.88 -24.64 33.48
N GLN A 255 -14.23 -25.89 33.17
CA GLN A 255 -15.53 -26.47 33.59
C GLN A 255 -15.62 -26.64 35.12
N PHE A 256 -14.51 -26.97 35.78
CA PHE A 256 -14.43 -27.20 37.24
C PHE A 256 -13.29 -26.39 37.86
N ILE A 257 -13.41 -25.06 37.89
CA ILE A 257 -12.54 -24.25 38.75
C ILE A 257 -12.81 -24.69 40.20
N ARG A 258 -11.75 -25.12 40.89
CA ARG A 258 -11.76 -25.85 42.17
C ARG A 258 -12.88 -25.45 43.15
N ILE A 259 -13.75 -26.41 43.42
CA ILE A 259 -14.37 -26.59 44.74
C ILE A 259 -13.63 -27.76 45.39
N GLU A 260 -12.40 -27.53 45.87
CA GLU A 260 -11.50 -28.58 46.41
C GLU A 260 -11.05 -28.35 47.86
N ASP A 261 -11.62 -27.36 48.56
CA ASP A 261 -11.52 -27.24 50.01
C ASP A 261 -12.90 -27.52 50.64
N PRO A 262 -13.13 -28.70 51.26
CA PRO A 262 -14.35 -28.97 52.02
C PRO A 262 -14.56 -28.04 53.23
N ASN A 263 -13.54 -27.25 53.59
CA ASN A 263 -13.51 -26.37 54.76
C ASN A 263 -13.66 -24.88 54.42
N THR A 264 -13.71 -24.49 53.13
CA THR A 264 -14.05 -23.12 52.72
C THR A 264 -15.41 -23.12 52.02
N HIS A 265 -16.44 -22.65 52.75
CA HIS A 265 -17.74 -22.29 52.20
C HIS A 265 -17.65 -21.00 51.36
N ASP A 266 -16.78 -21.01 50.36
CA ASP A 266 -16.65 -19.90 49.40
C ASP A 266 -17.72 -20.08 48.31
N ASP A 267 -18.98 -19.90 48.71
CA ASP A 267 -20.20 -19.97 47.90
C ASP A 267 -20.27 -18.83 46.87
N ASN A 268 -19.28 -18.79 45.98
CA ASN A 268 -19.15 -17.89 44.83
C ASN A 268 -20.14 -18.29 43.72
N PHE A 269 -21.43 -18.32 44.07
CA PHE A 269 -22.59 -18.63 43.25
C PHE A 269 -22.58 -17.89 41.90
N LEU A 270 -22.11 -16.64 41.89
CA LEU A 270 -21.96 -15.83 40.67
C LEU A 270 -20.92 -16.39 39.68
N LEU A 271 -19.75 -16.85 40.17
CA LEU A 271 -18.77 -17.53 39.30
C LEU A 271 -19.27 -18.90 38.83
N ASN A 272 -20.05 -19.60 39.68
CA ASN A 272 -20.65 -20.88 39.32
C ASN A 272 -21.74 -20.77 38.24
N PHE A 273 -22.40 -19.61 38.11
CA PHE A 273 -23.44 -19.40 37.10
C PHE A 273 -22.91 -18.88 35.76
N PHE A 274 -21.99 -17.90 35.75
CA PHE A 274 -21.52 -17.26 34.51
C PHE A 274 -19.98 -17.11 34.45
N PRO A 275 -19.31 -17.61 33.39
CA PRO A 275 -17.84 -17.66 33.31
C PRO A 275 -17.22 -16.30 32.91
N ILE A 276 -17.22 -15.31 33.81
CA ILE A 276 -16.76 -13.92 33.56
C ILE A 276 -15.32 -13.87 33.02
N PHE A 277 -14.34 -14.42 33.76
CA PHE A 277 -12.93 -14.30 33.40
C PHE A 277 -12.58 -15.09 32.12
N ILE A 278 -13.26 -16.21 31.87
CA ILE A 278 -13.07 -17.01 30.65
C ILE A 278 -13.69 -16.28 29.44
N THR A 279 -14.86 -15.68 29.63
CA THR A 279 -15.49 -14.76 28.65
C THR A 279 -14.56 -13.60 28.31
N MET A 280 -13.91 -12.99 29.31
CA MET A 280 -12.94 -11.91 29.09
C MET A 280 -11.68 -12.40 28.37
N LYS A 281 -11.13 -13.58 28.74
CA LYS A 281 -10.01 -14.23 28.03
C LYS A 281 -10.34 -14.50 26.57
N PHE A 282 -11.55 -14.98 26.28
CA PHE A 282 -12.06 -15.18 24.92
C PHE A 282 -12.17 -13.84 24.17
N ILE A 283 -12.79 -12.82 24.77
CA ILE A 283 -12.93 -11.49 24.15
C ILE A 283 -11.57 -10.87 23.81
N PHE A 284 -10.55 -11.04 24.66
CA PHE A 284 -9.21 -10.52 24.38
C PHE A 284 -8.50 -11.29 23.26
N TYR A 285 -8.35 -12.62 23.34
CA TYR A 285 -7.61 -13.37 22.32
C TYR A 285 -8.37 -13.51 20.99
N MET A 286 -9.66 -13.85 21.02
CA MET A 286 -10.48 -13.94 19.81
C MET A 286 -10.75 -12.55 19.22
N GLY A 287 -10.94 -11.52 20.05
CA GLY A 287 -11.13 -10.15 19.58
C GLY A 287 -9.89 -9.57 18.92
N TRP A 288 -8.71 -9.81 19.48
CA TRP A 288 -7.45 -9.35 18.89
C TRP A 288 -7.13 -10.09 17.57
N LEU A 289 -7.49 -11.38 17.46
CA LEU A 289 -7.49 -12.10 16.18
C LEU A 289 -8.50 -11.50 15.18
N LYS A 290 -9.75 -11.25 15.59
CA LYS A 290 -10.79 -10.68 14.71
C LYS A 290 -10.44 -9.28 14.21
N VAL A 291 -9.78 -8.46 15.02
CA VAL A 291 -9.24 -7.15 14.60
C VAL A 291 -8.19 -7.32 13.50
N ALA A 292 -7.31 -8.32 13.59
CA ALA A 292 -6.40 -8.64 12.50
C ALA A 292 -7.14 -9.20 11.26
N GLU A 293 -8.11 -10.09 11.43
CA GLU A 293 -8.92 -10.62 10.32
C GLU A 293 -9.59 -9.50 9.51
N THR A 294 -10.19 -8.49 10.17
CA THR A 294 -10.76 -7.31 9.47
C THR A 294 -9.69 -6.47 8.76
N MET A 295 -8.49 -6.35 9.30
CA MET A 295 -7.41 -5.57 8.68
C MET A 295 -6.69 -6.30 7.52
N LEU A 296 -6.94 -7.61 7.30
CA LEU A 296 -6.33 -8.36 6.20
C LEU A 296 -6.78 -7.87 4.80
N ASN A 297 -8.02 -7.38 4.69
CA ASN A 297 -8.59 -6.88 3.44
C ASN A 297 -9.43 -5.59 3.65
N PRO A 298 -8.78 -4.42 3.82
CA PRO A 298 -9.47 -3.17 4.17
C PRO A 298 -10.35 -2.57 3.06
N PHE A 299 -10.51 -3.26 1.93
CA PHE A 299 -11.37 -2.87 0.82
C PHE A 299 -12.72 -3.61 0.83
N GLY A 300 -12.99 -4.42 1.86
CA GLY A 300 -14.11 -5.35 1.97
C GLY A 300 -15.50 -4.72 2.16
N ASN A 301 -16.22 -5.21 3.17
CA ASN A 301 -17.59 -4.80 3.50
C ASN A 301 -17.79 -4.46 5.00
N ASP A 302 -16.76 -4.56 5.85
CA ASP A 302 -16.85 -4.37 7.30
C ASP A 302 -16.93 -2.89 7.72
N ASP A 303 -17.34 -2.64 8.97
CA ASP A 303 -17.76 -1.31 9.45
C ASP A 303 -16.73 -0.20 9.32
N ASP A 304 -15.45 -0.57 9.41
CA ASP A 304 -14.27 0.30 9.42
C ASP A 304 -13.35 0.07 8.19
N ASP A 305 -13.78 -0.75 7.22
CA ASP A 305 -13.14 -0.85 5.90
C ASP A 305 -13.20 0.50 5.16
N PHE A 306 -12.17 0.79 4.36
CA PHE A 306 -12.05 2.05 3.62
C PHE A 306 -13.30 2.33 2.77
N ASP A 307 -13.89 3.52 2.92
CA ASP A 307 -15.02 3.96 2.09
C ASP A 307 -14.53 4.46 0.72
N VAL A 308 -13.98 3.52 -0.05
CA VAL A 308 -13.51 3.76 -1.41
C VAL A 308 -14.64 4.03 -2.41
N SER A 309 -15.90 3.77 -2.05
CA SER A 309 -17.04 4.19 -2.88
C SER A 309 -17.22 5.71 -2.79
N TYR A 310 -17.23 6.28 -1.59
CA TYR A 310 -17.23 7.73 -1.39
C TYR A 310 -16.00 8.39 -2.04
N LEU A 311 -14.82 7.74 -2.01
CA LEU A 311 -13.64 8.29 -2.67
C LEU A 311 -13.77 8.41 -4.19
N VAL A 312 -14.51 7.53 -4.89
CA VAL A 312 -14.75 7.67 -6.35
C VAL A 312 -15.49 8.98 -6.63
N ASP A 313 -16.61 9.21 -5.92
CA ASP A 313 -17.45 10.40 -6.11
C ASP A 313 -16.70 11.69 -5.75
N ARG A 314 -16.08 11.71 -4.56
CA ARG A 314 -15.29 12.85 -4.08
C ARG A 314 -14.15 13.17 -5.04
N ASN A 315 -13.46 12.16 -5.57
CA ASN A 315 -12.32 12.39 -6.45
C ASN A 315 -12.74 12.98 -7.79
N LEU A 316 -13.83 12.53 -8.39
CA LEU A 316 -14.35 13.11 -9.63
C LEU A 316 -14.82 14.56 -9.40
N GLN A 317 -15.67 14.77 -8.39
CA GLN A 317 -16.23 16.09 -8.05
C GLN A 317 -15.14 17.13 -7.74
N MET A 318 -14.21 16.81 -6.84
CA MET A 318 -13.12 17.72 -6.48
C MET A 318 -12.18 17.99 -7.65
N SER A 319 -11.94 16.99 -8.51
CA SER A 319 -11.09 17.19 -9.68
C SER A 319 -11.70 18.17 -10.66
N TYR A 320 -13.01 18.04 -10.97
CA TYR A 320 -13.72 18.98 -11.82
C TYR A 320 -13.83 20.37 -11.20
N LEU A 321 -14.07 20.49 -9.89
CA LEU A 321 -14.03 21.78 -9.20
C LEU A 321 -12.69 22.51 -9.41
N ILE A 322 -11.56 21.80 -9.22
CA ILE A 322 -10.21 22.38 -9.31
C ILE A 322 -9.82 22.74 -10.77
N VAL A 323 -10.15 21.90 -11.76
CA VAL A 323 -9.68 22.09 -13.15
C VAL A 323 -10.67 22.79 -14.07
N ASP A 324 -11.91 23.02 -13.62
CA ASP A 324 -12.94 23.71 -14.38
C ASP A 324 -13.28 25.05 -13.72
N TYR A 325 -14.04 25.01 -12.62
CA TYR A 325 -14.55 26.21 -11.93
C TYR A 325 -13.45 27.06 -11.28
N MET A 326 -12.35 26.46 -10.84
CA MET A 326 -11.18 27.17 -10.28
C MET A 326 -10.08 27.43 -11.33
N HIS A 327 -10.36 27.30 -12.64
CA HIS A 327 -9.33 27.52 -13.66
C HIS A 327 -9.00 29.01 -13.83
N LYS A 328 -7.95 29.45 -13.13
CA LYS A 328 -7.44 30.84 -13.05
C LYS A 328 -8.32 31.83 -12.31
N ASP A 329 -9.53 31.43 -11.94
CA ASP A 329 -10.40 32.25 -11.12
C ASP A 329 -9.90 32.25 -9.67
N HIS A 330 -9.68 33.45 -9.13
CA HIS A 330 -9.19 33.69 -7.78
C HIS A 330 -9.90 34.92 -7.19
N PRO A 331 -9.98 35.05 -5.85
CA PRO A 331 -10.50 36.26 -5.21
C PRO A 331 -9.73 37.52 -5.62
N GLU A 332 -10.36 38.69 -5.46
CA GLU A 332 -9.69 39.98 -5.71
C GLU A 332 -8.44 40.13 -4.83
N LEU A 333 -7.36 40.66 -5.40
CA LEU A 333 -6.10 40.87 -4.69
C LEU A 333 -6.19 42.11 -3.78
N LEU A 334 -6.81 41.93 -2.63
CA LEU A 334 -6.89 42.92 -1.57
C LEU A 334 -5.60 42.95 -0.74
N LYS A 335 -5.36 44.08 -0.07
CA LYS A 335 -4.36 44.15 1.02
C LYS A 335 -4.86 43.33 2.20
N ASP A 336 -3.98 42.54 2.80
CA ASP A 336 -4.29 41.78 4.00
C ASP A 336 -4.35 42.66 5.25
N GLN A 337 -4.83 42.10 6.36
CA GLN A 337 -5.02 42.80 7.64
C GLN A 337 -3.70 43.33 8.24
N TYR A 338 -2.55 42.80 7.83
CA TYR A 338 -1.23 43.07 8.37
C TYR A 338 -0.32 43.84 7.39
N TRP A 339 -0.88 44.38 6.30
CA TRP A 339 -0.14 45.08 5.23
C TRP A 339 0.84 46.18 5.71
N PHE A 340 0.59 46.78 6.87
CA PHE A 340 1.40 47.86 7.45
C PHE A 340 2.20 47.45 8.70
N GLU A 341 1.90 46.29 9.32
CA GLU A 341 2.49 45.86 10.61
C GLU A 341 2.62 44.33 10.66
N ILE A 342 3.83 43.82 10.89
CA ILE A 342 4.07 42.38 11.05
C ILE A 342 3.50 41.91 12.41
N PRO A 343 2.55 40.95 12.45
CA PRO A 343 1.91 40.55 13.69
C PRO A 343 2.84 39.74 14.59
N LYS A 344 2.86 40.07 15.88
CA LYS A 344 3.58 39.30 16.91
C LYS A 344 2.91 37.96 17.24
N SER A 345 1.59 37.88 17.06
CA SER A 345 0.75 36.70 17.20
C SER A 345 -0.58 36.89 16.45
N LEU A 346 -1.29 35.80 16.17
CA LEU A 346 -2.68 35.84 15.71
C LEU A 346 -3.64 36.00 16.91
N PRO A 347 -4.84 36.59 16.72
CA PRO A 347 -5.80 36.79 17.80
C PRO A 347 -6.52 35.49 18.20
N ASP A 348 -6.12 34.89 19.32
CA ASP A 348 -6.80 33.74 19.93
C ASP A 348 -8.14 34.16 20.58
N GLN A 349 -9.27 33.75 20.02
CA GLN A 349 -10.57 33.94 20.67
C GLN A 349 -10.76 32.96 21.84
N GLY A 350 -11.10 33.50 23.01
CA GLY A 350 -11.56 32.71 24.16
C GLY A 350 -10.49 32.22 25.15
N LYS A 351 -9.22 32.59 24.98
CA LYS A 351 -8.18 32.42 26.03
C LYS A 351 -7.94 33.76 26.75
N PRO A 352 -7.67 33.77 28.07
CA PRO A 352 -7.17 34.97 28.74
C PRO A 352 -5.78 35.33 28.21
N THR A 353 -5.53 36.62 27.99
CA THR A 353 -4.37 37.18 27.30
C THR A 353 -3.01 36.94 27.98
N ASN A 354 -2.99 36.26 29.13
CA ASN A 354 -1.84 36.13 30.02
C ASN A 354 -1.28 34.70 30.05
N VAL A 355 -1.35 33.98 28.93
CA VAL A 355 -0.53 32.78 28.70
C VAL A 355 0.54 33.13 27.68
N GLU A 356 1.60 33.81 28.14
CA GLU A 356 2.88 33.76 27.45
C GLU A 356 3.35 32.30 27.48
N ILE A 357 3.08 31.56 26.41
CA ILE A 357 3.75 30.29 26.15
C ILE A 357 5.23 30.66 25.97
N PRO A 358 6.15 30.21 26.83
CA PRO A 358 7.57 30.49 26.64
C PRO A 358 7.96 29.94 25.27
N ARG A 359 8.62 30.77 24.44
CA ARG A 359 9.21 30.28 23.20
C ARG A 359 10.14 29.12 23.57
N GLU A 360 10.08 28.02 22.81
CA GLU A 360 10.99 26.88 22.98
C GLU A 360 12.42 27.30 22.62
N GLN A 361 13.09 27.96 23.55
CA GLN A 361 14.54 28.01 23.59
C GLN A 361 15.01 26.58 23.82
N THR A 362 15.71 26.01 22.83
CA THR A 362 16.33 24.69 22.95
C THR A 362 17.21 24.64 24.20
N ASP A 363 17.22 23.49 24.90
CA ASP A 363 17.87 23.35 26.23
C ASP A 363 19.35 23.75 26.26
N THR A 364 20.00 23.81 25.09
CA THR A 364 21.31 24.45 24.88
C THR A 364 21.46 25.81 25.57
N PHE A 365 20.46 26.69 25.52
CA PHE A 365 20.55 28.05 26.09
C PHE A 365 20.60 28.04 27.63
N ASN A 366 19.96 27.06 28.28
CA ASN A 366 20.05 26.84 29.73
C ASN A 366 21.34 26.13 30.12
N ILE A 367 21.90 25.29 29.24
CA ILE A 367 23.22 24.70 29.42
C ILE A 367 24.31 25.78 29.30
N GLU A 368 24.21 26.70 28.34
CA GLU A 368 25.19 27.78 28.18
C GLU A 368 25.18 28.74 29.36
N ASN A 369 24.03 29.19 29.86
CA ASN A 369 23.99 30.05 31.06
C ASN A 369 24.59 29.38 32.30
N LYS A 370 24.34 28.07 32.53
CA LYS A 370 25.01 27.31 33.60
C LYS A 370 26.51 27.15 33.35
N GLN A 371 26.92 26.83 32.12
CA GLN A 371 28.33 26.69 31.77
C GLN A 371 29.09 28.03 31.83
N LEU A 372 28.47 29.16 31.48
CA LEU A 372 29.06 30.50 31.57
C LEU A 372 29.35 30.85 33.03
N THR A 373 28.37 30.68 33.94
CA THR A 373 28.60 30.86 35.38
C THR A 373 29.68 29.93 35.96
N GLN A 374 29.93 28.77 35.34
CA GLN A 374 30.96 27.82 35.78
C GLN A 374 32.31 27.97 35.05
N LYS A 375 32.34 28.59 33.87
CA LYS A 375 33.55 28.87 33.06
C LYS A 375 34.17 30.23 33.38
N VAL A 376 33.39 31.24 33.80
CA VAL A 376 33.94 32.50 34.32
C VAL A 376 34.84 32.26 35.55
N SER A 377 34.58 31.20 36.33
CA SER A 377 35.43 30.72 37.43
C SER A 377 36.66 29.89 37.00
N LEU A 378 36.81 29.54 35.73
CA LEU A 378 37.94 28.75 35.20
C LEU A 378 38.81 29.51 34.18
N ASN A 379 38.25 30.46 33.43
CA ASN A 379 38.94 31.28 32.42
C ASN A 379 39.88 32.36 33.02
N ARG A 380 40.49 32.08 34.19
CA ARG A 380 41.63 32.85 34.75
C ARG A 380 42.96 32.08 34.68
N ILE A 381 42.97 30.91 34.05
CA ILE A 381 44.16 30.08 33.85
C ILE A 381 44.21 29.63 32.37
N SER A 382 45.42 29.52 31.82
CA SER A 382 45.73 29.12 30.42
C SER A 382 45.19 30.04 29.31
N GLU A 383 45.88 31.18 29.14
CA GLU A 383 46.29 31.59 27.79
C GLU A 383 47.15 30.47 27.15
N ASP A 384 46.90 30.04 25.90
CA ASP A 384 47.92 29.92 24.82
C ASP A 384 47.45 29.26 23.48
N LYS A 385 48.11 29.66 22.36
CA LYS A 385 48.42 28.92 21.10
C LYS A 385 47.32 28.41 20.09
N LYS A 386 46.90 29.33 19.19
CA LYS A 386 47.10 29.36 17.69
C LYS A 386 46.68 28.22 16.68
N ALA A 387 45.96 28.66 15.60
CA ALA A 387 46.07 28.29 14.14
C ALA A 387 45.60 26.87 13.64
N SER A 388 45.24 26.52 12.36
CA SER A 388 44.98 27.15 11.00
C SER A 388 44.61 26.03 9.95
N ASN A 389 44.11 26.14 8.68
CA ASN A 389 43.42 27.14 7.79
C ASN A 389 42.96 26.51 6.41
N TYR A 390 41.80 26.93 5.82
CA TYR A 390 41.47 27.13 4.36
C TYR A 390 41.45 25.93 3.33
N SER A 391 40.85 25.94 2.10
CA SER A 391 39.66 26.63 1.48
C SER A 391 39.28 26.24 -0.02
N VAL A 392 38.06 25.71 -0.29
CA VAL A 392 37.19 25.84 -1.54
C VAL A 392 37.81 25.31 -2.91
N THR A 393 37.36 25.40 -4.21
CA THR A 393 36.36 26.16 -5.04
C THR A 393 36.04 25.58 -6.49
N ASN A 394 34.76 25.50 -6.94
CA ASN A 394 34.11 25.72 -8.30
C ASN A 394 34.61 25.11 -9.68
N THR A 395 33.95 25.12 -10.88
CA THR A 395 32.53 25.17 -11.45
C THR A 395 32.46 25.00 -13.03
N LYS A 396 31.26 24.65 -13.62
CA LYS A 396 30.67 25.04 -14.98
C LYS A 396 31.24 24.44 -16.32
N SER A 397 30.57 24.42 -17.52
CA SER A 397 29.13 24.39 -17.99
C SER A 397 28.92 24.42 -19.57
N VAL A 398 27.70 24.13 -20.11
CA VAL A 398 27.07 24.60 -21.43
C VAL A 398 27.50 23.94 -22.80
N THR A 399 26.75 23.80 -23.96
CA THR A 399 25.32 23.49 -24.41
C THR A 399 25.17 23.20 -25.96
N ASN A 400 24.06 22.56 -26.43
CA ASN A 400 23.29 22.74 -27.73
C ASN A 400 23.78 22.18 -29.13
N THR A 401 22.98 21.82 -30.19
CA THR A 401 21.52 21.47 -30.45
C THR A 401 21.20 20.96 -31.91
N LYS A 402 20.13 20.14 -32.12
CA LYS A 402 19.19 20.00 -33.32
C LYS A 402 19.66 19.25 -34.62
N SER A 403 18.83 18.60 -35.50
CA SER A 403 17.39 18.13 -35.48
C SER A 403 16.86 17.38 -36.76
N VAL A 404 16.01 16.33 -36.63
CA VAL A 404 14.79 15.95 -37.48
C VAL A 404 15.04 15.35 -38.93
N THR A 405 14.35 14.34 -39.53
CA THR A 405 12.89 14.04 -39.83
C THR A 405 12.55 12.52 -40.11
N PHE A 406 11.31 12.19 -40.55
CA PHE A 406 10.55 10.87 -40.67
C PHE A 406 10.76 10.06 -42.01
N ASP A 407 10.11 8.92 -42.41
CA ASP A 407 8.74 8.31 -42.23
C ASP A 407 8.64 6.76 -42.61
N PRO A 408 7.56 5.97 -42.29
CA PRO A 408 7.48 4.48 -42.43
C PRO A 408 6.22 3.88 -43.16
N LYS A 409 6.07 2.53 -43.25
CA LYS A 409 4.83 1.68 -43.44
C LYS A 409 5.20 0.16 -43.38
N LEU A 410 4.40 -0.90 -43.07
CA LEU A 410 3.00 -1.16 -42.58
C LEU A 410 2.80 -2.70 -42.28
N ILE A 411 2.15 -3.14 -41.17
CA ILE A 411 1.75 -4.57 -40.87
C ILE A 411 0.37 -4.64 -40.11
N PRO A 412 -0.52 -5.67 -40.30
CA PRO A 412 -1.92 -5.74 -39.77
C PRO A 412 -2.19 -6.56 -38.46
N GLN A 413 -3.48 -6.86 -38.13
CA GLN A 413 -4.03 -7.27 -36.80
C GLN A 413 -4.79 -8.66 -36.73
N PRO A 414 -5.08 -9.22 -35.51
CA PRO A 414 -5.99 -10.37 -35.25
C PRO A 414 -7.10 -10.16 -34.16
N GLU A 415 -7.84 -11.23 -33.77
CA GLU A 415 -9.21 -11.28 -33.17
C GLU A 415 -9.36 -11.34 -31.60
N VAL A 416 -10.55 -11.75 -31.08
CA VAL A 416 -11.13 -11.47 -29.74
C VAL A 416 -11.29 -12.69 -28.78
N ILE A 417 -11.12 -12.50 -27.45
CA ILE A 417 -11.29 -13.54 -26.38
C ILE A 417 -11.99 -12.96 -25.11
N ASP A 418 -12.67 -13.83 -24.35
CA ASP A 418 -13.61 -13.60 -23.21
C ASP A 418 -13.01 -13.25 -21.81
N GLU A 419 -13.81 -12.57 -20.94
CA GLU A 419 -13.44 -12.04 -19.61
C GLU A 419 -13.08 -13.11 -18.54
N THR A 420 -13.45 -14.38 -18.73
CA THR A 420 -13.27 -15.43 -17.69
C THR A 420 -11.80 -15.76 -17.35
N TYR A 421 -10.83 -15.22 -18.11
CA TYR A 421 -9.41 -15.58 -18.01
C TYR A 421 -8.64 -14.96 -16.84
N LEU A 422 -9.17 -13.96 -16.13
CA LEU A 422 -8.56 -13.43 -14.90
C LEU A 422 -8.41 -14.48 -13.77
N LEU A 423 -9.16 -15.59 -13.85
CA LEU A 423 -9.04 -16.73 -12.93
C LEU A 423 -7.84 -17.65 -13.21
N LYS A 424 -7.13 -17.49 -14.34
CA LYS A 424 -5.95 -18.32 -14.70
C LYS A 424 -4.61 -17.72 -14.29
N ILE A 425 -4.60 -16.66 -13.47
CA ILE A 425 -3.38 -16.12 -12.86
C ILE A 425 -3.01 -17.00 -11.65
N PRO A 426 -1.77 -17.52 -11.54
CA PRO A 426 -1.30 -18.24 -10.34
C PRO A 426 -1.49 -17.39 -9.07
N GLY A 427 -1.91 -18.04 -7.97
CA GLY A 427 -2.18 -17.38 -6.68
C GLY A 427 -3.62 -16.91 -6.47
N VAL A 428 -4.51 -16.92 -7.47
CA VAL A 428 -5.92 -16.52 -7.28
C VAL A 428 -6.68 -17.49 -6.35
N GLU A 429 -6.40 -18.79 -6.41
CA GLU A 429 -6.94 -19.80 -5.47
C GLU A 429 -6.42 -19.64 -4.03
N GLU A 430 -5.26 -19.00 -3.84
CA GLU A 430 -4.68 -18.72 -2.53
C GLU A 430 -5.27 -17.44 -1.97
N LYS A 431 -5.29 -16.38 -2.77
CA LYS A 431 -6.00 -15.13 -2.47
C LYS A 431 -7.44 -15.37 -2.05
N GLN A 432 -8.21 -16.14 -2.83
CA GLN A 432 -9.60 -16.42 -2.46
C GLN A 432 -9.69 -17.23 -1.16
N SER A 433 -8.78 -18.19 -0.92
CA SER A 433 -8.75 -18.88 0.37
C SER A 433 -8.31 -18.03 1.56
N SER A 434 -7.43 -17.03 1.38
CA SER A 434 -7.05 -16.08 2.43
C SER A 434 -8.18 -15.09 2.75
N ILE A 435 -9.00 -14.73 1.76
CA ILE A 435 -10.21 -13.92 1.96
C ILE A 435 -11.35 -14.76 2.57
N GLU A 436 -11.51 -16.03 2.17
CA GLU A 436 -12.38 -16.99 2.85
C GLU A 436 -11.91 -17.30 4.28
N LEU A 437 -10.60 -17.18 4.57
CA LEU A 437 -10.04 -17.29 5.92
C LEU A 437 -10.31 -16.03 6.77
N ALA A 438 -10.13 -14.83 6.21
CA ALA A 438 -10.47 -13.56 6.86
C ALA A 438 -11.98 -13.40 7.15
N THR A 439 -12.83 -14.22 6.53
CA THR A 439 -14.30 -14.20 6.70
C THR A 439 -14.83 -15.46 7.40
N VAL A 440 -13.97 -16.19 8.15
CA VAL A 440 -14.25 -17.53 8.67
C VAL A 440 -15.53 -17.65 9.51
N LYS A 441 -16.41 -18.51 9.01
CA LYS A 441 -17.23 -19.42 9.82
C LYS A 441 -16.41 -20.69 10.07
N LEU A 442 -16.47 -21.24 11.27
CA LEU A 442 -15.68 -22.41 11.73
C LEU A 442 -15.51 -23.55 10.71
N PHE A 443 -16.55 -23.86 9.93
CA PHE A 443 -16.53 -24.91 8.90
C PHE A 443 -15.50 -24.68 7.78
N SER A 444 -15.25 -23.43 7.37
CA SER A 444 -14.25 -23.10 6.35
C SER A 444 -12.83 -23.40 6.82
N LEU A 445 -12.53 -23.17 8.10
CA LEU A 445 -11.22 -23.48 8.71
C LEU A 445 -10.92 -24.98 8.64
N VAL A 446 -11.89 -25.82 9.03
CA VAL A 446 -11.77 -27.29 9.00
C VAL A 446 -11.62 -27.80 7.56
N LYS A 447 -12.39 -27.25 6.62
CA LYS A 447 -12.26 -27.57 5.19
C LYS A 447 -10.85 -27.25 4.68
N LEU A 448 -10.30 -26.08 5.03
CA LEU A 448 -9.02 -25.62 4.53
C LEU A 448 -7.81 -26.34 5.15
N LEU A 449 -7.87 -26.68 6.44
CA LEU A 449 -6.81 -27.44 7.11
C LEU A 449 -6.75 -28.91 6.65
N LEU A 450 -7.89 -29.60 6.56
CA LEU A 450 -7.92 -31.05 6.35
C LEU A 450 -7.98 -31.48 4.88
N PHE A 451 -8.59 -30.68 3.99
CA PHE A 451 -8.86 -31.10 2.60
C PHE A 451 -8.02 -30.37 1.54
N ARG A 452 -7.17 -29.40 1.92
CA ARG A 452 -6.25 -28.71 1.01
C ARG A 452 -4.81 -29.14 1.30
N TRP A 453 -4.10 -29.66 0.30
CA TRP A 453 -2.68 -30.06 0.43
C TRP A 453 -1.70 -28.96 0.01
N ARG A 454 -1.97 -28.19 -1.06
CA ARG A 454 -1.12 -27.06 -1.47
C ARG A 454 -1.31 -25.83 -0.57
N GLY A 455 -0.22 -25.21 -0.13
CA GLY A 455 -0.25 -24.06 0.80
C GLY A 455 -0.79 -24.37 2.20
N SER A 456 -0.75 -25.65 2.63
CA SER A 456 -1.26 -26.08 3.95
C SER A 456 -0.14 -26.38 4.93
N VAL A 457 -0.32 -25.94 6.19
CA VAL A 457 0.54 -26.28 7.33
C VAL A 457 0.84 -27.78 7.41
N LEU A 458 -0.12 -28.66 7.09
CA LEU A 458 0.10 -30.11 7.14
C LEU A 458 1.07 -30.61 6.06
N ARG A 459 1.03 -30.06 4.83
CA ARG A 459 2.01 -30.40 3.79
C ARG A 459 3.42 -29.93 4.16
N LEU A 460 3.52 -28.82 4.88
CA LEU A 460 4.79 -28.24 5.31
C LEU A 460 5.39 -28.96 6.55
N LEU A 461 4.54 -29.59 7.37
CA LEU A 461 4.95 -30.25 8.61
C LEU A 461 4.99 -31.77 8.59
N TRP A 462 4.30 -32.48 7.68
CA TRP A 462 4.12 -33.94 7.83
C TRP A 462 5.43 -34.74 7.93
N THR A 463 6.51 -34.34 7.24
CA THR A 463 7.83 -34.96 7.35
C THR A 463 8.43 -34.81 8.75
N HIS A 464 8.37 -33.60 9.30
CA HIS A 464 8.86 -33.26 10.63
C HIS A 464 8.00 -33.91 11.72
N LEU A 465 6.68 -33.92 11.55
CA LEU A 465 5.71 -34.56 12.45
C LEU A 465 5.85 -36.09 12.44
N LEU A 466 6.06 -36.71 11.28
CA LEU A 466 6.36 -38.13 11.15
C LEU A 466 7.70 -38.49 11.81
N ALA A 467 8.75 -37.71 11.59
CA ALA A 467 10.04 -37.91 12.24
C ALA A 467 9.95 -37.76 13.77
N PHE A 468 9.24 -36.75 14.26
CA PHE A 468 8.94 -36.56 15.68
C PHE A 468 8.14 -37.75 16.25
N SER A 469 7.14 -38.24 15.51
CA SER A 469 6.32 -39.40 15.91
C SER A 469 7.15 -40.68 16.02
N ILE A 470 7.99 -40.96 15.02
CA ILE A 470 8.87 -42.14 15.00
C ILE A 470 9.91 -42.05 16.11
N LEU A 471 10.52 -40.88 16.32
CA LEU A 471 11.50 -40.68 17.39
C LEU A 471 10.85 -40.82 18.78
N TYR A 472 9.67 -40.22 18.98
CA TYR A 472 8.90 -40.38 20.22
C TYR A 472 8.60 -41.85 20.52
N LEU A 473 8.04 -42.59 19.55
CA LEU A 473 7.71 -44.01 19.71
C LEU A 473 8.96 -44.87 19.91
N ALA A 474 10.08 -44.55 19.26
CA ALA A 474 11.35 -45.23 19.50
C ALA A 474 11.88 -44.99 20.92
N THR A 475 11.87 -43.75 21.40
CA THR A 475 12.26 -43.41 22.78
C THR A 475 11.33 -44.05 23.80
N MET A 476 10.01 -44.07 23.55
CA MET A 476 9.01 -44.77 24.37
C MET A 476 9.31 -46.27 24.46
N MET A 477 9.58 -46.94 23.33
CA MET A 477 9.90 -48.36 23.29
C MET A 477 11.21 -48.67 24.03
N ILE A 478 12.27 -47.87 23.84
CA ILE A 478 13.53 -48.00 24.57
C ILE A 478 13.29 -47.84 26.08
N PHE A 479 12.57 -46.79 26.48
CA PHE A 479 12.28 -46.48 27.88
C PHE A 479 11.41 -47.55 28.56
N LEU A 480 10.46 -48.15 27.84
CA LEU A 480 9.61 -49.22 28.36
C LEU A 480 10.28 -50.60 28.40
N THR A 481 11.13 -50.94 27.43
CA THR A 481 11.66 -52.31 27.26
C THR A 481 13.12 -52.50 27.70
N ILE A 482 13.98 -51.49 27.54
CA ILE A 482 15.43 -51.63 27.76
C ILE A 482 15.85 -51.14 29.15
N LEU A 483 15.25 -50.05 29.66
CA LEU A 483 15.67 -49.45 30.94
C LEU A 483 15.13 -50.23 32.15
N THR A 484 16.00 -50.59 33.08
CA THR A 484 15.64 -51.09 34.42
C THR A 484 14.98 -50.00 35.27
N LYS A 485 14.23 -50.39 36.31
CA LYS A 485 13.45 -49.46 37.15
C LYS A 485 14.34 -48.40 37.79
N ASP A 486 15.51 -48.78 38.29
CA ASP A 486 16.40 -47.87 39.02
C ASP A 486 16.97 -46.78 38.09
N THR A 487 17.37 -47.16 36.87
CA THR A 487 17.81 -46.19 35.84
C THR A 487 16.68 -45.26 35.39
N ARG A 488 15.41 -45.71 35.35
CA ARG A 488 14.26 -44.81 35.12
C ARG A 488 14.10 -43.79 36.26
N ASN A 489 14.28 -44.22 37.51
CA ASN A 489 14.19 -43.35 38.69
C ASN A 489 15.32 -42.30 38.74
N GLU A 490 16.51 -42.60 38.20
CA GLU A 490 17.58 -41.60 38.05
C GLU A 490 17.29 -40.61 36.93
N LEU A 491 16.90 -41.09 35.74
CA LEU A 491 16.45 -40.24 34.64
C LEU A 491 15.28 -39.33 35.03
N GLN A 492 14.37 -39.80 35.91
CA GLN A 492 13.29 -38.99 36.46
C GLN A 492 13.80 -37.77 37.25
N LYS A 493 14.90 -37.88 38.01
CA LYS A 493 15.51 -36.75 38.73
C LYS A 493 16.08 -35.72 37.74
N TYR A 494 16.77 -36.20 36.70
CA TYR A 494 17.30 -35.33 35.64
C TYR A 494 16.18 -34.64 34.85
N ALA A 495 15.08 -35.33 34.57
CA ALA A 495 13.92 -34.76 33.90
C ALA A 495 13.25 -33.65 34.71
N SER A 496 12.97 -33.89 36.00
CA SER A 496 12.42 -32.86 36.89
C SER A 496 13.33 -31.64 37.01
N TYR A 497 14.65 -31.84 36.99
CA TYR A 497 15.63 -30.75 36.96
C TYR A 497 15.57 -29.96 35.64
N VAL A 498 15.53 -30.63 34.48
CA VAL A 498 15.44 -29.96 33.17
C VAL A 498 14.11 -29.23 33.00
N GLN A 499 13.00 -29.80 33.48
CA GLN A 499 11.68 -29.17 33.43
C GLN A 499 11.62 -27.85 34.22
N MET A 500 12.37 -27.73 35.33
CA MET A 500 12.46 -26.49 36.11
C MET A 500 13.08 -25.32 35.32
N TYR A 501 13.86 -25.59 34.28
CA TYR A 501 14.53 -24.58 33.45
C TYR A 501 13.97 -24.48 32.01
N GLU A 502 12.82 -25.10 31.72
CA GLU A 502 12.26 -25.10 30.34
C GLU A 502 11.87 -23.68 29.87
N ASP A 503 11.35 -22.84 30.77
CA ASP A 503 10.84 -21.51 30.46
C ASP A 503 11.91 -20.38 30.50
N GLU A 504 13.14 -20.68 30.94
CA GLU A 504 14.25 -19.72 30.97
C GLU A 504 14.71 -19.28 29.57
N ILE A 505 14.47 -20.10 28.54
CA ILE A 505 14.82 -19.76 27.16
C ILE A 505 13.59 -19.14 26.47
N PRO A 506 13.58 -17.84 26.13
CA PRO A 506 12.43 -17.15 25.56
C PRO A 506 12.27 -17.44 24.05
N ILE A 507 12.13 -18.73 23.71
CA ILE A 507 12.02 -19.26 22.34
C ILE A 507 10.89 -18.59 21.56
N THR A 508 9.80 -18.25 22.26
CA THR A 508 8.62 -17.54 21.76
C THR A 508 8.95 -16.13 21.24
N LEU A 509 9.78 -15.40 21.98
CA LEU A 509 10.27 -14.07 21.64
C LEU A 509 11.31 -14.14 20.52
N MET A 510 12.26 -15.09 20.62
CA MET A 510 13.31 -15.31 19.62
C MET A 510 12.72 -15.66 18.25
N LEU A 511 11.77 -16.60 18.22
CA LEU A 511 11.06 -17.02 17.01
C LEU A 511 10.14 -15.91 16.48
N GLY A 512 9.46 -15.17 17.36
CA GLY A 512 8.64 -14.03 16.97
C GLY A 512 9.43 -12.92 16.28
N PHE A 513 10.58 -12.54 16.83
CA PHE A 513 11.51 -11.62 16.16
C PHE A 513 12.04 -12.20 14.85
N PHE A 514 12.33 -13.49 14.77
CA PHE A 514 12.81 -14.11 13.52
C PHE A 514 11.75 -14.04 12.42
N VAL A 515 10.53 -14.50 12.70
CA VAL A 515 9.40 -14.48 11.75
C VAL A 515 9.01 -13.04 11.40
N GLY A 516 9.01 -12.11 12.36
CA GLY A 516 8.75 -10.69 12.12
C GLY A 516 9.74 -10.06 11.14
N ASN A 517 11.04 -10.23 11.39
CA ASN A 517 12.09 -9.71 10.50
C ASN A 517 12.08 -10.38 9.11
N VAL A 518 11.80 -11.70 9.05
CA VAL A 518 11.65 -12.42 7.77
C VAL A 518 10.45 -11.88 6.98
N MET A 519 9.29 -11.70 7.62
CA MET A 519 8.08 -11.15 7.00
C MET A 519 8.29 -9.76 6.39
N ILE A 520 8.93 -8.85 7.14
CA ILE A 520 9.26 -7.50 6.65
C ILE A 520 10.20 -7.60 5.45
N ARG A 521 11.31 -8.34 5.59
CA ARG A 521 12.30 -8.56 4.52
C ARG A 521 11.74 -9.24 3.27
N TRP A 522 10.78 -10.14 3.42
CA TRP A 522 10.06 -10.79 2.33
C TRP A 522 9.22 -9.77 1.56
N PHE A 523 8.53 -8.89 2.29
CA PHE A 523 7.69 -7.85 1.71
C PHE A 523 8.50 -6.72 1.05
N ASP A 524 9.59 -6.27 1.68
CA ASP A 524 10.55 -5.32 1.11
C ASP A 524 11.12 -5.82 -0.22
N GLN A 525 11.48 -7.11 -0.29
CA GLN A 525 11.98 -7.72 -1.52
C GLN A 525 10.92 -7.69 -2.63
N TYR A 526 9.63 -7.89 -2.33
CA TYR A 526 8.59 -7.73 -3.34
C TYR A 526 8.44 -6.27 -3.79
N MET A 527 8.40 -5.32 -2.84
CA MET A 527 8.28 -3.89 -3.15
C MET A 527 9.51 -3.33 -3.86
N ALA A 528 10.67 -3.96 -3.70
CA ALA A 528 11.88 -3.67 -4.46
C ALA A 528 11.86 -4.21 -5.90
N ILE A 529 10.87 -5.03 -6.31
CA ILE A 529 10.74 -5.48 -7.71
C ILE A 529 10.35 -4.29 -8.60
N PRO A 530 11.23 -3.85 -9.54
CA PRO A 530 10.91 -2.72 -10.38
C PRO A 530 10.03 -3.13 -11.56
N TRP A 531 8.97 -2.37 -11.77
CA TRP A 531 8.04 -2.59 -12.87
C TRP A 531 8.31 -1.60 -14.02
N PRO A 532 8.34 -2.05 -15.29
CA PRO A 532 8.77 -1.22 -16.41
C PRO A 532 7.78 -0.10 -16.76
N TYR A 533 6.54 -0.12 -16.23
CA TYR A 533 5.46 0.77 -16.67
C TYR A 533 5.78 2.27 -16.60
N SER A 534 6.54 2.76 -15.60
CA SER A 534 6.98 4.18 -15.60
C SER A 534 7.77 4.54 -16.85
N ILE A 535 8.74 3.69 -17.18
CA ILE A 535 9.62 3.89 -18.34
C ILE A 535 8.82 3.66 -19.62
N ALA A 536 7.91 2.68 -19.67
CA ALA A 536 7.04 2.44 -20.82
C ALA A 536 6.17 3.66 -21.15
N VAL A 537 5.54 4.28 -20.14
CA VAL A 537 4.76 5.53 -20.30
C VAL A 537 5.64 6.65 -20.83
N LEU A 538 6.81 6.89 -20.20
CA LEU A 538 7.74 7.95 -20.61
C LEU A 538 8.34 7.73 -22.02
N VAL A 539 8.66 6.49 -22.38
CA VAL A 539 9.15 6.10 -23.70
C VAL A 539 8.06 6.27 -24.75
N SER A 540 6.82 5.90 -24.42
CA SER A 540 5.67 6.03 -25.32
C SER A 540 5.27 7.49 -25.54
N SER A 541 5.16 8.30 -24.49
CA SER A 541 4.76 9.70 -24.64
C SER A 541 5.86 10.55 -25.32
N ASN A 542 7.13 10.34 -24.96
CA ASN A 542 8.17 11.35 -25.21
C ASN A 542 9.15 11.04 -26.35
N ILE A 543 9.27 9.78 -26.78
CA ILE A 543 10.10 9.44 -27.96
C ILE A 543 9.20 9.49 -29.19
N GLN A 544 9.05 10.69 -29.75
CA GLN A 544 8.20 10.96 -30.91
C GLN A 544 8.72 10.19 -32.13
N GLY A 545 7.82 9.57 -32.89
CA GLY A 545 8.18 8.85 -34.12
C GLY A 545 7.27 7.68 -34.39
N TYR A 546 6.36 7.82 -35.35
CA TYR A 546 5.68 6.66 -35.93
C TYR A 546 6.62 5.86 -36.85
N ASP A 547 7.75 6.47 -37.24
CA ASP A 547 8.79 5.89 -38.09
C ASP A 547 9.36 4.58 -37.53
N GLU A 548 9.82 3.68 -38.41
CA GLU A 548 10.31 2.35 -38.00
C GLU A 548 11.50 2.44 -37.03
N VAL A 549 12.35 3.46 -37.20
CA VAL A 549 13.50 3.68 -36.33
C VAL A 549 13.07 4.24 -34.97
N GLY A 550 12.10 5.14 -34.91
CA GLY A 550 11.45 5.58 -33.67
C GLY A 550 10.77 4.44 -32.91
N ARG A 551 10.01 3.59 -33.64
CA ARG A 551 9.39 2.37 -33.10
C ARG A 551 10.44 1.38 -32.59
N ALA A 552 11.49 1.11 -33.37
CA ALA A 552 12.58 0.22 -32.99
C ALA A 552 13.36 0.76 -31.78
N MET A 553 13.57 2.07 -31.69
CA MET A 553 14.22 2.75 -30.57
C MET A 553 13.40 2.59 -29.28
N ARG A 554 12.07 2.85 -29.32
CA ARG A 554 11.17 2.61 -28.19
C ARG A 554 11.16 1.13 -27.76
N ARG A 555 10.97 0.21 -28.70
CA ARG A 555 11.02 -1.24 -28.45
C ARG A 555 12.35 -1.68 -27.85
N THR A 556 13.48 -1.18 -28.35
CA THR A 556 14.81 -1.59 -27.88
C THR A 556 15.11 -1.09 -26.48
N ILE A 557 14.72 0.15 -26.14
CA ILE A 557 14.81 0.66 -24.76
C ILE A 557 14.00 -0.24 -23.81
N MET A 558 12.76 -0.58 -24.16
CA MET A 558 11.94 -1.46 -23.31
C MET A 558 12.46 -2.90 -23.24
N ARG A 559 12.97 -3.44 -24.35
CA ARG A 559 13.65 -4.76 -24.39
C ARG A 559 14.83 -4.78 -23.44
N TYR A 560 15.67 -3.74 -23.42
CA TYR A 560 16.80 -3.64 -22.50
C TYR A 560 16.37 -3.53 -21.03
N VAL A 561 15.29 -2.81 -20.72
CA VAL A 561 14.71 -2.75 -19.37
C VAL A 561 14.23 -4.15 -18.92
N CYS A 562 13.52 -4.87 -19.79
CA CYS A 562 13.06 -6.24 -19.52
C CYS A 562 14.20 -7.26 -19.43
N LEU A 563 15.23 -7.12 -20.30
CA LEU A 563 16.46 -7.93 -20.28
C LEU A 563 17.22 -7.74 -18.97
N SER A 564 17.41 -6.50 -18.50
CA SER A 564 18.07 -6.20 -17.22
C SER A 564 17.38 -6.92 -16.06
N LEU A 565 16.05 -6.82 -15.98
CA LEU A 565 15.25 -7.50 -14.96
C LEU A 565 15.29 -9.03 -15.10
N THR A 566 15.26 -9.56 -16.33
CA THR A 566 15.39 -10.99 -16.60
C THR A 566 16.76 -11.53 -16.17
N MET A 567 17.84 -10.77 -16.40
CA MET A 567 19.18 -11.11 -15.94
C MET A 567 19.29 -11.06 -14.40
N VAL A 568 18.57 -10.15 -13.73
CA VAL A 568 18.42 -10.16 -12.26
C VAL A 568 17.67 -11.42 -11.80
N PHE A 569 16.47 -11.68 -12.32
CA PHE A 569 15.69 -12.87 -11.92
C PHE A 569 16.41 -14.19 -12.24
N ARG A 570 17.24 -14.28 -13.28
CA ARG A 570 18.09 -15.44 -13.58
C ARG A 570 19.21 -15.68 -12.55
N VAL A 571 19.59 -14.65 -11.78
CA VAL A 571 20.51 -14.76 -10.64
C VAL A 571 19.77 -15.06 -9.34
N LEU A 572 18.57 -14.52 -9.15
CA LEU A 572 17.75 -14.70 -7.94
C LEU A 572 17.03 -16.06 -7.90
N SER A 573 16.35 -16.44 -8.99
CA SER A 573 15.41 -17.55 -9.01
C SER A 573 15.95 -18.79 -9.72
N PRO A 574 15.96 -19.96 -9.07
CA PRO A 574 16.21 -21.24 -9.72
C PRO A 574 15.25 -21.51 -10.89
N ARG A 575 13.96 -21.15 -10.77
CA ARG A 575 12.96 -21.36 -11.84
C ARG A 575 13.32 -20.61 -13.12
N VAL A 576 13.75 -19.35 -13.02
CA VAL A 576 14.18 -18.54 -14.18
C VAL A 576 15.54 -19.01 -14.73
N LYS A 577 16.43 -19.50 -13.86
CA LYS A 577 17.69 -20.12 -14.27
C LYS A 577 17.50 -21.48 -14.97
N GLU A 578 16.42 -22.20 -14.68
CA GLU A 578 16.02 -23.41 -15.39
C GLU A 578 15.32 -23.12 -16.72
N ARG A 579 14.59 -21.99 -16.82
CA ARG A 579 14.05 -21.48 -18.09
C ARG A 579 15.13 -20.94 -19.02
N PHE A 580 16.16 -20.28 -18.49
CA PHE A 580 17.28 -19.73 -19.25
C PHE A 580 18.65 -20.19 -18.70
N PRO A 581 19.05 -21.47 -18.84
CA PRO A 581 20.32 -21.99 -18.34
C PRO A 581 21.57 -21.21 -18.78
N LYS A 582 21.63 -20.74 -20.03
CA LYS A 582 22.74 -19.98 -20.64
C LYS A 582 22.29 -18.59 -21.07
N MET A 583 23.24 -17.74 -21.45
CA MET A 583 22.93 -16.39 -21.96
C MET A 583 22.41 -16.43 -23.41
N LYS A 584 22.74 -17.47 -24.18
CA LYS A 584 22.24 -17.68 -25.56
C LYS A 584 20.73 -17.90 -25.60
N ASP A 585 20.18 -18.55 -24.58
CA ASP A 585 18.75 -18.83 -24.44
C ASP A 585 17.90 -17.54 -24.32
N LEU A 586 18.52 -16.39 -23.99
CA LEU A 586 17.88 -15.06 -24.05
C LEU A 586 17.81 -14.48 -25.47
N ILE A 587 18.61 -15.00 -26.41
CA ILE A 587 18.51 -14.69 -27.85
C ILE A 587 17.34 -15.44 -28.45
N ASP A 588 17.18 -16.73 -28.12
CA ASP A 588 16.04 -17.55 -28.53
C ASP A 588 14.71 -16.97 -27.97
N ALA A 589 14.75 -16.34 -26.79
CA ALA A 589 13.65 -15.60 -26.20
C ALA A 589 13.43 -14.18 -26.78
N GLY A 590 14.25 -13.73 -27.74
CA GLY A 590 14.15 -12.40 -28.36
C GLY A 590 14.51 -11.22 -27.43
N LEU A 591 15.06 -11.47 -26.24
CA LEU A 591 15.44 -10.45 -25.27
C LEU A 591 16.84 -9.87 -25.53
N LEU A 592 17.73 -10.62 -26.18
CA LEU A 592 19.13 -10.30 -26.47
C LEU A 592 19.44 -10.58 -27.95
N TYR A 593 20.39 -9.87 -28.56
CA TYR A 593 20.93 -10.21 -29.87
C TYR A 593 22.36 -10.77 -29.81
N GLU A 594 22.79 -11.49 -30.84
CA GLU A 594 24.10 -12.18 -30.83
C GLU A 594 25.31 -11.22 -30.88
N ASN A 595 25.14 -10.01 -31.39
CA ASN A 595 26.13 -8.93 -31.27
C ASN A 595 26.18 -8.35 -29.85
N GLU A 596 25.04 -8.21 -29.18
CA GLU A 596 24.94 -7.74 -27.80
C GLU A 596 25.55 -8.76 -26.82
N LEU A 597 25.36 -10.06 -27.08
CA LEU A 597 26.02 -11.13 -26.33
C LEU A 597 27.55 -11.05 -26.42
N LYS A 598 28.11 -10.82 -27.62
CA LYS A 598 29.57 -10.70 -27.81
C LYS A 598 30.15 -9.55 -26.96
N ILE A 599 29.47 -8.41 -26.89
CA ILE A 599 29.87 -7.28 -26.04
C ILE A 599 29.84 -7.68 -24.54
N ILE A 600 28.85 -8.47 -24.10
CA ILE A 600 28.80 -8.98 -22.73
C ILE A 600 29.97 -9.94 -22.46
N GLU A 601 30.28 -10.85 -23.39
CA GLU A 601 31.36 -11.84 -23.28
C GLU A 601 32.76 -11.18 -23.30
N GLU A 602 32.99 -10.19 -24.16
CA GLU A 602 34.22 -9.38 -24.19
C GLU A 602 34.44 -8.59 -22.90
N LEU A 603 33.38 -7.97 -22.37
CA LEU A 603 33.46 -7.23 -21.10
C LEU A 603 33.65 -8.17 -19.91
N ASP A 604 33.06 -9.36 -19.91
CA ASP A 604 33.24 -10.39 -18.87
C ASP A 604 34.67 -10.91 -18.82
N ALA A 605 35.26 -11.20 -19.98
CA ALA A 605 36.66 -11.61 -20.10
C ALA A 605 37.64 -10.53 -19.61
N LYS A 606 37.29 -9.24 -19.81
CA LYS A 606 38.10 -8.09 -19.37
C LYS A 606 37.89 -7.72 -17.90
N PHE A 607 36.69 -7.97 -17.36
CA PHE A 607 36.27 -7.54 -16.03
C PHE A 607 35.38 -8.60 -15.35
N PRO A 608 35.92 -9.69 -14.78
CA PRO A 608 35.11 -10.80 -14.25
C PRO A 608 34.29 -10.48 -12.98
N LEU A 609 34.25 -9.22 -12.52
CA LEU A 609 33.63 -8.79 -11.26
C LEU A 609 32.49 -7.75 -11.41
N TYR A 610 32.14 -7.28 -12.61
CA TYR A 610 30.96 -6.39 -12.76
C TYR A 610 29.65 -7.19 -12.83
N SER A 611 28.56 -6.59 -12.31
CA SER A 611 27.23 -7.17 -12.47
C SER A 611 26.71 -6.93 -13.89
N LYS A 612 26.68 -7.99 -14.71
CA LYS A 612 26.21 -7.98 -16.11
C LYS A 612 24.83 -7.34 -16.26
N ASN A 613 24.01 -7.48 -15.23
CA ASN A 613 22.58 -7.14 -15.23
C ASN A 613 22.30 -5.64 -15.39
N PHE A 614 23.25 -4.74 -15.08
CA PHE A 614 23.05 -3.30 -15.28
C PHE A 614 23.37 -2.80 -16.69
N LEU A 615 24.13 -3.58 -17.48
CA LEU A 615 24.63 -3.15 -18.79
C LEU A 615 23.50 -2.77 -19.79
N PRO A 616 22.37 -3.51 -19.87
CA PRO A 616 21.25 -3.11 -20.71
C PRO A 616 20.66 -1.74 -20.33
N ILE A 617 20.63 -1.37 -19.04
CA ILE A 617 20.14 -0.04 -18.62
C ILE A 617 21.11 1.07 -19.06
N VAL A 618 22.41 0.80 -19.12
CA VAL A 618 23.39 1.74 -19.69
C VAL A 618 23.14 1.90 -21.19
N TRP A 619 22.93 0.80 -21.93
CA TRP A 619 22.56 0.85 -23.35
C TRP A 619 21.23 1.57 -23.60
N ALA A 620 20.24 1.41 -22.71
CA ALA A 620 18.98 2.15 -22.76
C ALA A 620 19.21 3.66 -22.58
N SER A 621 19.98 4.08 -21.58
CA SER A 621 20.35 5.50 -21.41
C SER A 621 21.15 6.05 -22.59
N SER A 622 22.02 5.25 -23.21
CA SER A 622 22.71 5.64 -24.46
C SER A 622 21.76 5.79 -25.65
N LEU A 623 20.72 4.94 -25.76
CA LEU A 623 19.66 5.11 -26.76
C LEU A 623 18.78 6.33 -26.49
N VAL A 624 18.58 6.72 -25.23
CA VAL A 624 17.80 7.92 -24.85
C VAL A 624 18.57 9.20 -25.16
N ASN A 625 19.89 9.22 -24.94
CA ASN A 625 20.76 10.28 -25.43
C ASN A 625 20.71 10.35 -26.97
N ARG A 626 20.86 9.22 -27.66
CA ARG A 626 20.73 9.18 -29.13
C ARG A 626 19.36 9.66 -29.62
N ALA A 627 18.27 9.28 -28.95
CA ALA A 627 16.92 9.76 -29.25
C ALA A 627 16.80 11.29 -29.12
N ARG A 628 17.56 11.87 -28.19
CA ARG A 628 17.66 13.31 -27.99
C ARG A 628 18.53 14.00 -29.04
N ASP A 629 19.65 13.39 -29.41
CA ASP A 629 20.57 13.89 -30.45
C ASP A 629 19.92 13.87 -31.85
N GLU A 630 19.23 12.78 -32.19
CA GLU A 630 18.41 12.63 -33.41
C GLU A 630 17.14 13.53 -33.38
N GLY A 631 16.80 14.11 -32.23
CA GLY A 631 15.68 15.03 -32.07
C GLY A 631 14.30 14.39 -31.91
N ARG A 632 14.21 13.05 -31.75
CA ARG A 632 12.95 12.36 -31.38
C ARG A 632 12.49 12.68 -29.95
N ILE A 633 13.39 13.09 -29.07
CA ILE A 633 13.04 13.74 -27.80
C ILE A 633 13.22 15.26 -27.96
N ARG A 634 12.13 15.99 -27.72
CA ARG A 634 11.97 17.45 -27.88
C ARG A 634 13.07 18.26 -27.17
N ASP A 635 13.34 17.92 -25.91
CA ASP A 635 14.09 18.74 -24.97
C ASP A 635 14.98 17.90 -24.03
N ASN A 636 15.91 18.57 -23.32
CA ASN A 636 16.87 17.90 -22.43
C ASN A 636 16.25 17.47 -21.09
N ILE A 637 15.20 18.15 -20.62
CA ILE A 637 14.56 17.94 -19.32
C ILE A 637 13.80 16.60 -19.35
N THR A 638 13.06 16.35 -20.43
CA THR A 638 12.35 15.10 -20.70
C THR A 638 13.31 13.92 -20.87
N ALA A 639 14.41 14.09 -21.62
CA ALA A 639 15.45 13.05 -21.75
C ALA A 639 16.08 12.71 -20.39
N MET A 640 16.43 13.73 -19.58
CA MET A 640 16.97 13.53 -18.24
C MET A 640 15.97 12.85 -17.29
N THR A 641 14.67 13.14 -17.42
CA THR A 641 13.60 12.49 -16.63
C THR A 641 13.50 10.99 -16.91
N LEU A 642 13.62 10.60 -18.19
CA LEU A 642 13.58 9.20 -18.59
C LEU A 642 14.85 8.46 -18.11
N ILE A 643 16.01 9.13 -18.12
CA ILE A 643 17.26 8.63 -17.50
C ILE A 643 17.14 8.54 -15.96
N GLN A 644 16.40 9.45 -15.31
CA GLN A 644 16.14 9.38 -13.87
C GLN A 644 15.30 8.15 -13.49
N GLU A 645 14.20 7.85 -14.20
CA GLU A 645 13.43 6.61 -13.95
C GLU A 645 14.20 5.34 -14.37
N LEU A 646 15.04 5.37 -15.41
CA LEU A 646 15.97 4.26 -15.73
C LEU A 646 16.97 4.00 -14.60
N ASN A 647 17.54 5.05 -13.99
CA ASN A 647 18.44 4.93 -12.84
C ASN A 647 17.70 4.44 -11.58
N LYS A 648 16.46 4.85 -11.36
CA LYS A 648 15.60 4.34 -10.28
C LYS A 648 15.29 2.85 -10.45
N PHE A 649 14.94 2.42 -11.67
CA PHE A 649 14.76 1.00 -12.02
C PHE A 649 16.03 0.19 -11.79
N ARG A 650 17.20 0.71 -12.21
CA ARG A 650 18.51 0.13 -11.90
C ARG A 650 18.74 0.01 -10.39
N SER A 651 18.42 1.04 -9.60
CA SER A 651 18.60 1.02 -8.14
C SER A 651 17.75 -0.06 -7.48
N SER A 652 16.48 -0.21 -7.86
CA SER A 652 15.61 -1.31 -7.42
C SER A 652 16.17 -2.70 -7.78
N CYS A 653 16.61 -2.91 -9.02
CA CYS A 653 17.35 -4.12 -9.43
C CYS A 653 18.62 -4.36 -8.58
N GLY A 654 19.30 -3.29 -8.18
CA GLY A 654 20.42 -3.30 -7.25
C GLY A 654 20.00 -3.76 -5.84
N THR A 655 18.93 -3.18 -5.30
CA THR A 655 18.35 -3.54 -3.99
C THR A 655 17.98 -5.02 -3.91
N LEU A 656 17.31 -5.58 -4.93
CA LEU A 656 17.05 -7.03 -5.01
C LEU A 656 18.35 -7.86 -4.96
N THR A 657 19.37 -7.42 -5.69
CA THR A 657 20.69 -8.09 -5.73
C THR A 657 21.40 -7.98 -4.37
N VAL A 658 21.22 -6.89 -3.63
CA VAL A 658 21.74 -6.70 -2.27
C VAL A 658 21.03 -7.61 -1.27
N TYR A 659 19.69 -7.73 -1.32
CA TYR A 659 18.96 -8.67 -0.46
C TYR A 659 19.45 -10.11 -0.65
N ASN A 660 19.60 -10.58 -1.89
CA ASN A 660 20.13 -11.92 -2.19
C ASN A 660 21.59 -12.11 -1.72
N ARG A 661 22.43 -11.07 -1.82
CA ARG A 661 23.83 -11.13 -1.36
C ARG A 661 23.94 -11.09 0.18
N VAL A 662 23.04 -10.38 0.86
CA VAL A 662 23.05 -10.14 2.30
C VAL A 662 21.83 -10.80 2.93
N CYS A 663 21.93 -12.11 3.15
CA CYS A 663 20.93 -12.88 3.90
C CYS A 663 20.87 -12.47 5.38
N ILE A 664 19.82 -12.90 6.08
CA ILE A 664 19.79 -12.87 7.55
C ILE A 664 21.01 -13.68 8.06
N PRO A 665 21.77 -13.19 9.07
CA PRO A 665 22.97 -13.86 9.53
C PRO A 665 22.72 -15.33 9.91
N LEU A 666 23.49 -16.24 9.31
CA LEU A 666 23.36 -17.69 9.50
C LEU A 666 23.43 -18.09 10.98
N VAL A 667 24.22 -17.39 11.79
CA VAL A 667 24.32 -17.61 13.25
C VAL A 667 22.97 -17.39 13.95
N TYR A 668 22.17 -16.40 13.52
CA TYR A 668 20.86 -16.14 14.13
C TYR A 668 19.82 -17.18 13.69
N THR A 669 19.81 -17.58 12.41
CA THR A 669 18.90 -18.63 11.94
C THR A 669 19.25 -19.98 12.60
N GLN A 670 20.54 -20.32 12.69
CA GLN A 670 21.03 -21.48 13.43
C GLN A 670 20.62 -21.43 14.90
N LEU A 671 20.78 -20.30 15.60
CA LEU A 671 20.41 -20.17 17.01
C LEU A 671 18.91 -20.44 17.24
N VAL A 672 18.03 -19.87 16.41
CA VAL A 672 16.58 -20.07 16.51
C VAL A 672 16.19 -21.51 16.18
N ILE A 673 16.75 -22.10 15.12
CA ILE A 673 16.54 -23.51 14.75
C ILE A 673 17.01 -24.42 15.89
N ILE A 674 18.23 -24.25 16.39
CA ILE A 674 18.80 -25.08 17.47
C ILE A 674 17.94 -25.00 18.73
N ALA A 675 17.47 -23.80 19.13
CA ALA A 675 16.63 -23.64 20.31
C ALA A 675 15.25 -24.34 20.19
N ILE A 676 14.68 -24.39 19.00
CA ILE A 676 13.38 -25.06 18.76
C ILE A 676 13.55 -26.58 18.70
N TYR A 677 14.55 -27.07 17.96
CA TYR A 677 14.82 -28.51 17.91
C TYR A 677 15.32 -29.05 19.26
N SER A 678 16.10 -28.29 20.04
CA SER A 678 16.53 -28.73 21.38
C SER A 678 15.36 -28.82 22.35
N LYS A 679 14.41 -27.86 22.35
CA LYS A 679 13.17 -27.94 23.13
C LYS A 679 12.41 -29.23 22.84
N PHE A 680 12.25 -29.60 21.57
CA PHE A 680 11.50 -30.81 21.21
C PHE A 680 12.26 -32.12 21.42
N ILE A 681 13.60 -32.12 21.35
CA ILE A 681 14.42 -33.26 21.80
C ILE A 681 14.28 -33.44 23.33
N VAL A 682 14.25 -32.35 24.10
CA VAL A 682 14.00 -32.38 25.55
C VAL A 682 12.58 -32.90 25.84
N HIS A 683 11.53 -32.39 25.18
CA HIS A 683 10.15 -32.88 25.34
C HIS A 683 10.01 -34.37 25.07
N ILE A 684 10.61 -34.90 23.99
CA ILE A 684 10.59 -36.34 23.68
C ILE A 684 11.13 -37.20 24.86
N LEU A 685 12.08 -36.68 25.64
CA LEU A 685 12.65 -37.36 26.81
C LEU A 685 11.79 -37.15 28.07
N LEU A 686 11.33 -35.91 28.33
CA LEU A 686 10.50 -35.57 29.50
C LEU A 686 9.17 -36.32 29.50
N ASP A 687 8.51 -36.40 28.35
CA ASP A 687 7.16 -36.98 28.22
C ASP A 687 7.13 -38.48 28.58
N GLN A 688 8.17 -39.26 28.25
CA GLN A 688 8.23 -40.70 28.61
C GLN A 688 8.24 -40.90 30.13
N ILE A 689 8.85 -39.96 30.84
CA ILE A 689 9.12 -40.06 32.27
C ILE A 689 7.87 -39.68 33.06
N LEU A 690 7.07 -38.73 32.56
CA LEU A 690 5.76 -38.39 33.11
C LEU A 690 4.77 -39.58 33.02
N LEU A 691 4.83 -40.39 31.95
CA LEU A 691 3.97 -41.57 31.75
C LEU A 691 4.10 -42.66 32.84
N VAL A 692 5.26 -42.78 33.51
CA VAL A 692 5.46 -43.80 34.56
C VAL A 692 4.91 -43.36 35.92
N ASN A 693 4.83 -42.05 36.16
CA ASN A 693 4.47 -41.50 37.47
C ASN A 693 2.95 -41.50 37.73
N LYS A 694 2.14 -41.71 36.67
CA LYS A 694 0.67 -41.56 36.68
C LYS A 694 -0.06 -42.88 36.47
N LYS A 695 0.08 -43.78 37.45
CA LYS A 695 -0.84 -44.90 37.59
C LYS A 695 -2.20 -44.39 38.08
N GLU A 696 -3.16 -44.24 37.16
CA GLU A 696 -4.60 -44.59 37.36
C GLU A 696 -5.48 -44.13 36.18
N ASN A 697 -5.11 -43.08 35.45
CA ASN A 697 -5.93 -42.52 34.36
C ASN A 697 -5.49 -42.96 32.96
N ALA A 698 -6.33 -43.75 32.28
CA ALA A 698 -6.08 -44.28 30.94
C ALA A 698 -6.01 -43.23 29.80
N PHE A 699 -6.41 -41.98 30.06
CA PHE A 699 -6.39 -40.90 29.07
C PHE A 699 -5.01 -40.23 28.90
N GLU A 700 -4.04 -40.49 29.79
CA GLU A 700 -2.75 -39.79 29.77
C GLU A 700 -1.66 -40.49 28.94
N TYR A 701 -1.98 -41.59 28.25
CA TYR A 701 -1.03 -42.39 27.46
C TYR A 701 -0.59 -41.76 26.13
N VAL A 702 -1.15 -40.60 25.74
CA VAL A 702 -0.77 -39.89 24.51
C VAL A 702 -0.27 -38.47 24.85
N PRO A 703 0.93 -38.06 24.39
CA PRO A 703 1.50 -36.73 24.64
C PRO A 703 0.88 -35.64 23.75
N GLU A 704 -0.45 -35.56 23.65
CA GLU A 704 -1.15 -34.69 22.70
C GLU A 704 -0.74 -33.21 22.85
N SER A 705 -0.49 -32.80 24.10
CA SER A 705 0.12 -31.53 24.47
C SER A 705 1.37 -31.18 23.65
N SER A 706 2.34 -32.09 23.59
CA SER A 706 3.67 -31.85 23.03
C SER A 706 3.64 -31.92 21.51
N PHE A 707 2.82 -32.81 20.94
CA PHE A 707 2.50 -32.82 19.51
C PHE A 707 1.84 -31.51 19.06
N PHE A 708 0.91 -30.96 19.86
CA PHE A 708 0.26 -29.70 19.54
C PHE A 708 1.21 -28.50 19.64
N GLN A 709 2.06 -28.46 20.67
CA GLN A 709 3.14 -27.46 20.75
C GLN A 709 4.10 -27.59 19.55
N PHE A 710 4.48 -28.81 19.16
CA PHE A 710 5.32 -29.07 17.98
C PHE A 710 4.69 -28.46 16.71
N ILE A 711 3.40 -28.71 16.46
CA ILE A 711 2.68 -28.15 15.30
C ILE A 711 2.73 -26.61 15.27
N ILE A 712 2.57 -25.94 16.42
CA ILE A 712 2.65 -24.46 16.48
C ILE A 712 4.07 -23.95 16.28
N TYR A 713 5.04 -24.40 17.09
CA TYR A 713 6.39 -23.86 17.06
C TYR A 713 7.13 -24.23 15.75
N MET A 714 7.03 -25.48 15.29
CA MET A 714 7.61 -25.88 14.00
C MET A 714 6.86 -25.27 12.83
N GLY A 715 5.53 -25.10 12.93
CA GLY A 715 4.76 -24.37 11.92
C GLY A 715 5.26 -22.93 11.77
N TRP A 716 5.39 -22.22 12.90
CA TRP A 716 5.80 -20.81 12.90
C TRP A 716 7.27 -20.64 12.47
N LEU A 717 8.16 -21.59 12.80
CA LEU A 717 9.50 -21.68 12.21
C LEU A 717 9.44 -21.89 10.69
N LYS A 718 8.61 -22.83 10.22
CA LYS A 718 8.51 -23.17 8.80
C LYS A 718 7.95 -22.05 7.93
N VAL A 719 7.06 -21.21 8.48
CA VAL A 719 6.66 -19.94 7.86
C VAL A 719 7.87 -19.06 7.56
N ALA A 720 8.78 -18.89 8.52
CA ALA A 720 10.01 -18.14 8.28
C ALA A 720 10.97 -18.85 7.32
N GLU A 721 11.03 -20.18 7.30
CA GLU A 721 11.88 -20.92 6.35
C GLU A 721 11.44 -20.73 4.89
N THR A 722 10.13 -20.85 4.57
CA THR A 722 9.66 -20.65 3.17
C THR A 722 9.79 -19.19 2.72
N MET A 723 9.59 -18.23 3.62
CA MET A 723 9.75 -16.80 3.33
C MET A 723 11.21 -16.32 3.21
N LEU A 724 12.20 -17.12 3.64
CA LEU A 724 13.59 -16.66 3.73
C LEU A 724 14.23 -16.41 2.35
N ASN A 725 13.78 -17.12 1.31
CA ASN A 725 14.23 -16.97 -0.07
C ASN A 725 13.03 -16.95 -1.05
N PRO A 726 12.35 -15.80 -1.24
CA PRO A 726 11.08 -15.69 -1.98
C PRO A 726 11.18 -15.81 -3.51
N PHE A 727 12.30 -16.33 -4.02
CA PHE A 727 12.53 -16.58 -5.44
C PHE A 727 12.78 -18.07 -5.73
N GLY A 728 12.58 -18.95 -4.75
CA GLY A 728 13.03 -20.34 -4.70
C GLY A 728 12.27 -21.34 -5.57
N LYS A 729 11.67 -22.36 -4.91
CA LYS A 729 10.86 -23.42 -5.52
C LYS A 729 9.63 -23.84 -4.69
N ASP A 730 9.37 -23.21 -3.55
CA ASP A 730 8.26 -23.51 -2.64
C ASP A 730 6.90 -22.99 -3.17
N ASP A 731 5.81 -23.30 -2.46
CA ASP A 731 4.46 -22.89 -2.87
C ASP A 731 4.30 -21.35 -2.80
N ASP A 732 4.80 -20.69 -1.74
CA ASP A 732 4.63 -19.25 -1.47
C ASP A 732 5.61 -18.32 -2.25
N ASP A 733 6.40 -18.86 -3.18
CA ASP A 733 7.45 -18.14 -3.92
C ASP A 733 6.92 -17.22 -5.05
N PHE A 734 7.61 -16.09 -5.28
CA PHE A 734 7.21 -15.12 -6.31
C PHE A 734 7.34 -15.70 -7.72
N GLU A 735 6.23 -15.80 -8.47
CA GLU A 735 6.23 -16.34 -9.84
C GLU A 735 6.77 -15.33 -10.86
N VAL A 736 8.10 -15.22 -10.88
CA VAL A 736 8.86 -14.27 -11.70
C VAL A 736 8.93 -14.60 -13.19
N ASN A 737 8.60 -15.83 -13.64
CA ASN A 737 8.48 -16.11 -15.08
C ASN A 737 7.29 -15.37 -15.67
N TYR A 738 6.14 -15.46 -14.99
CA TYR A 738 4.95 -14.68 -15.35
C TYR A 738 5.24 -13.17 -15.34
N MET A 739 6.05 -12.69 -14.37
CA MET A 739 6.48 -11.28 -14.36
C MET A 739 7.32 -10.91 -15.59
N ILE A 740 8.23 -11.77 -16.06
CA ILE A 740 9.05 -11.52 -17.26
C ILE A 740 8.16 -11.39 -18.50
N ASP A 741 7.30 -12.39 -18.74
CA ASP A 741 6.44 -12.44 -19.94
C ASP A 741 5.44 -11.27 -19.96
N ARG A 742 4.78 -11.02 -18.82
CA ARG A 742 3.92 -9.86 -18.62
C ARG A 742 4.66 -8.56 -18.88
N ASN A 743 5.83 -8.36 -18.27
CA ASN A 743 6.55 -7.09 -18.34
C ASN A 743 7.03 -6.80 -19.77
N LEU A 744 7.44 -7.82 -20.54
CA LEU A 744 7.77 -7.67 -21.95
C LEU A 744 6.54 -7.30 -22.79
N GLN A 745 5.47 -8.09 -22.69
CA GLN A 745 4.26 -7.93 -23.50
C GLN A 745 3.55 -6.59 -23.22
N MET A 746 3.43 -6.22 -21.94
CA MET A 746 2.85 -4.93 -21.54
C MET A 746 3.72 -3.73 -21.95
N SER A 747 5.05 -3.87 -21.93
CA SER A 747 5.93 -2.80 -22.39
C SER A 747 5.79 -2.54 -23.88
N TYR A 748 5.67 -3.59 -24.70
CA TYR A 748 5.45 -3.44 -26.15
C TYR A 748 4.05 -2.87 -26.46
N LEU A 749 2.98 -3.36 -25.82
CA LEU A 749 1.63 -2.78 -25.90
C LEU A 749 1.67 -1.25 -25.66
N ILE A 750 2.33 -0.79 -24.59
CA ILE A 750 2.39 0.63 -24.24
C ILE A 750 3.17 1.48 -25.27
N VAL A 751 4.26 0.96 -25.86
CA VAL A 751 5.14 1.76 -26.75
C VAL A 751 4.89 1.56 -28.25
N ASP A 752 4.05 0.59 -28.63
CA ASP A 752 3.56 0.36 -29.98
C ASP A 752 2.11 0.84 -30.13
N ASP A 753 1.16 0.07 -29.61
CA ASP A 753 -0.28 0.21 -29.90
C ASP A 753 -0.92 1.41 -29.16
N MET A 754 -0.21 1.96 -28.17
CA MET A 754 -0.64 3.11 -27.37
C MET A 754 0.29 4.32 -27.55
N HIS A 755 1.08 4.37 -28.64
CA HIS A 755 2.05 5.45 -28.88
C HIS A 755 1.39 6.75 -29.31
N ASN A 756 1.28 7.70 -28.38
CA ASN A 756 0.66 9.02 -28.59
C ASN A 756 -0.81 8.99 -29.06
N ASP A 757 -1.44 7.82 -29.01
CA ASP A 757 -2.86 7.66 -29.29
C ASP A 757 -3.69 7.86 -28.01
N HIS A 758 -4.82 8.54 -28.15
CA HIS A 758 -5.82 8.67 -27.11
C HIS A 758 -7.21 8.88 -27.72
N PRO A 759 -8.29 8.45 -27.03
CA PRO A 759 -9.65 8.62 -27.48
C PRO A 759 -10.00 10.07 -27.85
N LEU A 760 -10.98 10.22 -28.75
CA LEU A 760 -11.49 11.52 -29.18
C LEU A 760 -11.92 12.38 -27.99
N LEU A 761 -11.59 13.67 -28.04
CA LEU A 761 -11.91 14.63 -27.00
C LEU A 761 -13.39 15.01 -27.10
N LEU A 762 -14.22 14.35 -26.29
CA LEU A 762 -15.66 14.58 -26.20
C LEU A 762 -16.02 15.35 -24.91
N LYS A 763 -17.14 16.08 -24.95
CA LYS A 763 -17.76 16.65 -23.75
C LYS A 763 -18.26 15.50 -22.87
N ASP A 764 -17.87 15.51 -21.60
CA ASP A 764 -18.34 14.51 -20.64
C ASP A 764 -19.80 14.74 -20.23
N GLN A 765 -20.43 13.72 -19.63
CA GLN A 765 -21.84 13.75 -19.21
C GLN A 765 -22.18 14.96 -18.31
N TYR A 766 -21.24 15.42 -17.49
CA TYR A 766 -21.41 16.49 -16.51
C TYR A 766 -21.05 17.88 -17.06
N TRP A 767 -20.96 18.07 -18.39
CA TRP A 767 -20.53 19.33 -19.02
C TRP A 767 -21.43 20.52 -18.70
N ASN A 768 -22.74 20.27 -18.64
CA ASN A 768 -23.82 21.24 -18.45
C ASN A 768 -24.43 21.21 -17.03
N GLU A 769 -24.08 20.22 -16.20
CA GLU A 769 -24.70 20.02 -14.87
C GLU A 769 -23.99 20.81 -13.75
N MET A 770 -22.79 21.34 -14.03
CA MET A 770 -22.11 22.30 -13.18
C MET A 770 -22.74 23.68 -13.42
N PRO A 771 -23.24 24.39 -12.40
CA PRO A 771 -23.94 25.66 -12.60
C PRO A 771 -23.03 26.72 -13.22
N GLU A 772 -23.53 27.41 -14.25
CA GLU A 772 -22.87 28.61 -14.76
C GLU A 772 -22.88 29.71 -13.68
N ALA A 773 -21.75 30.40 -13.50
CA ALA A 773 -21.60 31.47 -12.51
C ALA A 773 -22.31 32.79 -12.90
N ASN A 774 -23.38 32.71 -13.69
CA ASN A 774 -24.09 33.82 -14.32
C ASN A 774 -25.42 34.20 -13.63
N ASP A 775 -25.77 33.54 -12.53
CA ASP A 775 -26.99 33.83 -11.75
C ASP A 775 -26.66 34.72 -10.54
N GLU A 776 -26.81 36.05 -10.68
CA GLU A 776 -26.55 37.06 -9.64
C GLU A 776 -27.39 36.87 -8.35
N ASN A 777 -28.37 35.95 -8.38
CA ASN A 777 -29.33 35.70 -7.31
C ASN A 777 -28.74 34.89 -6.13
N VAL A 778 -27.65 34.14 -6.33
CA VAL A 778 -27.11 33.23 -5.28
C VAL A 778 -26.45 33.99 -4.11
N MET A 779 -25.97 35.22 -4.33
CA MET A 779 -25.27 36.02 -3.29
C MET A 779 -26.18 36.64 -2.21
N LYS A 780 -27.48 36.31 -2.16
CA LYS A 780 -28.43 36.89 -1.17
C LYS A 780 -28.96 35.94 -0.10
N SER A 781 -28.60 34.64 -0.12
CA SER A 781 -29.03 33.67 0.89
C SER A 781 -27.89 33.30 1.85
N SER A 782 -27.45 34.26 2.68
CA SER A 782 -26.44 34.04 3.72
C SER A 782 -26.78 34.75 5.04
N GLU A 783 -28.00 34.55 5.53
CA GLU A 783 -28.28 34.75 6.96
C GLU A 783 -27.68 33.56 7.76
N PRO A 784 -27.10 33.80 8.96
CA PRO A 784 -26.51 32.73 9.76
C PRO A 784 -27.61 31.86 10.38
N VAL A 785 -27.69 30.60 9.97
CA VAL A 785 -28.56 29.62 10.63
C VAL A 785 -27.90 29.21 11.96
N ASP A 786 -28.46 29.70 13.06
CA ASP A 786 -28.04 29.32 14.41
C ASP A 786 -28.08 27.80 14.62
N THR A 787 -27.13 27.29 15.39
CA THR A 787 -27.04 25.87 15.71
C THR A 787 -27.76 25.54 17.02
N PHE A 788 -28.14 24.26 17.15
CA PHE A 788 -28.83 23.63 18.30
C PHE A 788 -30.31 23.99 18.50
N ASN A 789 -31.16 23.01 18.21
CA ASN A 789 -31.99 22.44 19.27
C ASN A 789 -32.29 20.95 19.00
N VAL A 790 -32.24 20.13 20.05
CA VAL A 790 -32.52 18.68 20.01
C VAL A 790 -33.51 18.36 21.12
N ALA A 791 -34.76 18.06 20.77
CA ALA A 791 -35.74 17.51 21.70
C ALA A 791 -36.86 16.75 20.97
N SER A 792 -37.38 15.72 21.64
CA SER A 792 -38.65 15.02 21.36
C SER A 792 -38.91 14.51 19.93
N GLY A 793 -38.89 13.19 19.74
CA GLY A 793 -39.54 12.55 18.60
C GLY A 793 -40.93 11.98 18.96
N LYS A 794 -41.74 11.68 17.94
CA LYS A 794 -42.83 10.71 18.02
C LYS A 794 -43.06 10.05 16.66
N SER A 795 -43.47 8.79 16.70
CA SER A 795 -43.68 7.92 15.54
C SER A 795 -45.03 8.13 14.87
N THR A 796 -45.09 8.02 13.54
CA THR A 796 -46.06 7.12 12.89
C THR A 796 -45.63 6.68 11.48
N GLU A 797 -46.26 5.59 11.06
CA GLU A 797 -46.06 4.77 9.86
C GLU A 797 -46.28 5.50 8.52
N VAL A 798 -45.69 4.96 7.45
CA VAL A 798 -46.21 5.08 6.08
C VAL A 798 -46.30 3.67 5.49
N SER A 799 -47.42 3.37 4.83
CA SER A 799 -47.83 2.01 4.45
C SER A 799 -47.52 1.66 2.99
N LYS A 800 -47.47 0.35 2.70
CA LYS A 800 -47.32 -0.22 1.35
C LYS A 800 -48.60 -0.02 0.53
N LYS A 801 -48.50 0.23 -0.78
CA LYS A 801 -48.99 -0.64 -1.90
C LYS A 801 -48.76 0.02 -3.29
N GLN A 802 -48.30 -0.74 -4.30
CA GLN A 802 -49.08 -1.33 -5.42
C GLN A 802 -49.95 -0.32 -6.21
N SER A 803 -50.11 -0.34 -7.53
CA SER A 803 -49.45 -0.99 -8.71
C SER A 803 -50.44 -0.88 -9.89
N THR A 804 -50.01 -0.73 -11.16
CA THR A 804 -50.57 -1.42 -12.35
C THR A 804 -50.02 -0.85 -13.67
N ASP A 805 -49.84 -1.73 -14.64
CA ASP A 805 -49.47 -1.47 -16.03
C ASP A 805 -50.69 -1.15 -16.92
N VAL A 806 -50.47 -0.47 -18.07
CA VAL A 806 -51.33 -0.52 -19.27
C VAL A 806 -50.44 -0.42 -20.51
N GLU A 807 -50.65 -1.28 -21.51
CA GLU A 807 -49.99 -1.26 -22.82
C GLU A 807 -50.91 -0.79 -23.95
N ALA A 808 -50.30 -0.48 -25.11
CA ALA A 808 -50.91 -0.32 -26.45
C ALA A 808 -51.75 0.97 -26.69
N ASP A 809 -52.02 1.42 -27.92
CA ASP A 809 -51.79 0.81 -29.25
C ASP A 809 -51.63 1.87 -30.39
N GLN A 810 -51.27 1.42 -31.60
CA GLN A 810 -51.34 2.08 -32.93
C GLN A 810 -50.41 3.31 -33.17
N ARG A 811 -49.59 3.43 -34.24
CA ARG A 811 -49.63 3.10 -35.70
C ARG A 811 -50.49 4.04 -36.58
N ILE A 812 -49.84 4.82 -37.48
CA ILE A 812 -50.05 4.91 -38.96
C ILE A 812 -49.51 6.25 -39.56
N ASN A 813 -48.81 6.15 -40.70
CA ASN A 813 -48.40 7.20 -41.68
C ASN A 813 -47.54 8.41 -41.20
N GLY A 814 -46.81 9.12 -42.07
CA GLY A 814 -46.47 8.80 -43.48
C GLY A 814 -46.26 10.03 -44.39
N SER A 815 -45.02 10.22 -44.88
CA SER A 815 -44.59 10.95 -46.10
C SER A 815 -45.16 12.32 -46.50
N GLU A 816 -44.29 13.35 -46.51
CA GLU A 816 -44.10 14.44 -47.51
C GLU A 816 -43.15 15.49 -46.88
N LEU A 817 -42.02 15.97 -47.40
CA LEU A 817 -41.37 16.01 -48.73
C LEU A 817 -41.80 17.16 -49.66
N SER A 818 -41.27 18.38 -49.41
CA SER A 818 -40.75 19.27 -50.49
C SER A 818 -40.00 20.52 -49.96
N GLN A 819 -38.95 20.89 -50.71
CA GLN A 819 -38.54 22.23 -51.21
C GLN A 819 -38.99 23.54 -50.51
N SER A 820 -38.27 24.67 -50.58
CA SER A 820 -36.85 24.99 -50.85
C SER A 820 -36.69 26.53 -50.75
N ARG A 821 -35.53 27.04 -50.32
CA ARG A 821 -35.01 28.35 -50.78
C ARG A 821 -33.53 28.54 -50.45
N PHE A 822 -32.78 28.99 -51.45
CA PHE A 822 -31.43 29.51 -51.33
C PHE A 822 -31.46 31.04 -51.25
N ASP A 823 -30.33 31.62 -50.89
CA ASP A 823 -29.91 33.02 -51.07
C ASP A 823 -30.77 34.15 -50.44
N LEU A 824 -30.17 34.84 -49.47
CA LEU A 824 -29.75 36.23 -49.68
C LEU A 824 -28.72 36.69 -48.62
N ILE A 825 -27.65 37.35 -49.07
CA ILE A 825 -26.64 38.01 -48.23
C ILE A 825 -27.07 39.46 -47.98
N PRO A 826 -27.01 39.95 -46.73
CA PRO A 826 -26.72 41.36 -46.44
C PRO A 826 -25.26 41.57 -46.01
N GLN A 827 -24.70 42.71 -46.36
CA GLN A 827 -23.32 43.10 -46.03
C GLN A 827 -23.23 43.71 -44.62
N ALA A 828 -22.00 43.77 -44.07
CA ALA A 828 -21.76 44.26 -42.71
C ALA A 828 -21.72 45.79 -42.61
N SER A 829 -22.38 46.36 -41.59
CA SER A 829 -21.93 47.61 -40.94
C SER A 829 -22.67 47.95 -39.63
N THR A 830 -22.12 47.54 -38.48
CA THR A 830 -22.20 48.30 -37.20
C THR A 830 -21.13 47.81 -36.24
N ILE A 831 -19.97 48.48 -36.24
CA ILE A 831 -18.98 48.35 -35.16
C ILE A 831 -19.42 49.29 -34.04
N ASP A 832 -19.70 48.75 -32.85
CA ASP A 832 -19.99 49.58 -31.68
C ASP A 832 -18.74 50.38 -31.28
N LYS A 833 -18.89 51.72 -31.24
CA LYS A 833 -17.83 52.65 -30.86
C LYS A 833 -17.46 52.55 -29.38
N SER A 834 -18.32 51.99 -28.52
CA SER A 834 -18.05 51.77 -27.10
C SER A 834 -16.85 50.83 -26.86
N TYR A 835 -16.62 49.87 -27.77
CA TYR A 835 -15.59 48.85 -27.64
C TYR A 835 -14.17 49.40 -27.90
N ILE A 836 -14.03 50.36 -28.82
CA ILE A 836 -12.74 50.91 -29.25
C ILE A 836 -12.15 51.89 -28.22
N GLU A 837 -12.97 52.61 -27.46
CA GLU A 837 -12.46 53.48 -26.38
C GLU A 837 -11.91 52.70 -25.18
N ARG A 838 -12.49 51.53 -24.84
CA ARG A 838 -11.97 50.69 -23.76
C ARG A 838 -10.57 50.17 -24.06
N ILE A 839 -10.34 49.69 -25.29
CA ILE A 839 -9.02 49.21 -25.73
C ILE A 839 -7.96 50.33 -25.69
N LYS A 840 -8.31 51.55 -26.10
CA LYS A 840 -7.39 52.72 -26.04
C LYS A 840 -6.98 53.13 -24.63
N LYS A 841 -7.70 52.72 -23.58
CA LYS A 841 -7.41 53.15 -22.20
C LYS A 841 -6.55 52.16 -21.39
N GLN A 842 -6.22 51.00 -21.95
CA GLN A 842 -5.29 50.02 -21.34
C GLN A 842 -4.05 49.74 -22.20
N SER A 843 -3.99 50.20 -23.46
CA SER A 843 -2.85 49.94 -24.37
C SER A 843 -1.77 51.04 -24.37
N ILE A 844 -1.71 51.88 -23.34
CA ILE A 844 -0.70 52.95 -23.18
C ILE A 844 -0.08 52.79 -21.79
N ILE A 845 1.26 52.91 -21.70
CA ILE A 845 2.11 52.56 -20.54
C ILE A 845 2.35 51.03 -20.40
N PHE A 846 3.12 50.43 -21.31
CA PHE A 846 4.40 49.74 -20.97
C PHE A 846 5.19 49.26 -22.21
N SER A 847 5.90 50.18 -22.88
CA SER A 847 7.04 49.98 -23.81
C SER A 847 7.25 51.30 -24.58
N TYR A 848 8.46 51.79 -24.90
CA TYR A 848 9.82 51.38 -24.53
C TYR A 848 10.78 52.59 -24.65
N ASN A 849 11.95 52.55 -23.98
CA ASN A 849 12.96 53.63 -23.88
C ASN A 849 12.50 54.91 -23.14
N LYS A 850 13.34 55.58 -22.33
CA LYS A 850 14.81 55.74 -22.42
C LYS A 850 15.49 55.72 -21.03
N SER A 851 16.80 55.46 -21.02
CA SER A 851 17.64 55.34 -19.82
C SER A 851 18.27 56.65 -19.33
N LYS A 852 18.92 56.60 -18.14
CA LYS A 852 19.75 57.63 -17.47
C LYS A 852 19.03 58.83 -16.81
N THR A 853 18.36 58.58 -15.68
CA THR A 853 18.47 59.39 -14.43
C THR A 853 17.93 58.58 -13.24
N ASN A 854 18.23 58.99 -12.00
CA ASN A 854 17.79 58.41 -10.71
C ASN A 854 18.60 57.23 -10.11
N ILE A 855 19.93 57.23 -10.25
CA ILE A 855 20.85 56.46 -9.36
C ILE A 855 21.53 57.35 -8.30
N ASN A 856 21.44 58.68 -8.43
CA ASN A 856 22.16 59.66 -7.60
C ASN A 856 21.29 60.34 -6.51
N GLN A 857 20.16 59.76 -6.09
CA GLN A 857 19.30 60.35 -5.04
C GLN A 857 19.05 59.43 -3.82
N THR A 858 19.59 58.21 -3.81
CA THR A 858 19.51 57.29 -2.67
C THR A 858 20.83 57.16 -1.90
N PHE A 859 21.86 57.90 -2.32
CA PHE A 859 23.24 57.84 -1.81
C PHE A 859 23.67 59.10 -1.05
N GLN A 860 22.72 59.91 -0.58
CA GLN A 860 22.99 61.25 -0.03
C GLN A 860 22.14 61.58 1.22
N SER A 861 21.73 60.56 1.97
CA SER A 861 20.88 60.69 3.18
C SER A 861 21.34 59.80 4.35
N PHE A 862 22.60 59.34 4.34
CA PHE A 862 23.21 58.50 5.40
C PHE A 862 24.70 58.80 5.63
N GLU A 863 25.19 59.94 5.14
CA GLU A 863 26.44 60.57 5.59
C GLU A 863 26.07 61.84 6.36
N ASP A 864 25.91 61.72 7.69
CA ASP A 864 26.05 62.76 8.73
C ASP A 864 25.33 62.36 10.03
N GLU A 865 25.82 61.32 10.72
CA GLU A 865 25.81 61.27 12.19
C GLU A 865 26.85 60.26 12.68
N SER A 866 27.78 60.70 13.52
CA SER A 866 28.93 59.91 13.98
C SER A 866 29.04 59.94 15.49
N ASP A 867 28.96 58.77 16.14
CA ASP A 867 29.64 58.56 17.42
C ASP A 867 29.90 57.07 17.73
N PHE A 868 30.77 56.84 18.71
CA PHE A 868 31.47 55.56 19.02
C PHE A 868 30.63 54.51 19.78
N ASP A 869 30.86 53.21 19.50
CA ASP A 869 31.69 52.32 20.38
C ASP A 869 32.00 50.97 19.67
N PRO A 870 33.29 50.57 19.46
CA PRO A 870 33.63 49.42 18.61
C PRO A 870 33.94 48.11 19.37
N ASN A 871 33.01 47.57 20.17
CA ASN A 871 33.19 46.26 20.84
C ASN A 871 31.89 45.43 21.01
N GLU A 872 31.33 44.89 19.91
CA GLU A 872 30.41 43.75 20.00
C GLU A 872 30.48 42.86 18.74
N GLU A 873 30.92 41.59 18.88
CA GLU A 873 31.11 40.65 17.77
C GLU A 873 29.82 39.87 17.42
N ASP A 874 28.79 40.55 16.89
CA ASP A 874 27.57 39.85 16.38
C ASP A 874 27.11 40.30 14.97
N SER A 875 27.87 41.16 14.31
CA SER A 875 27.53 41.74 12.99
C SER A 875 27.71 40.80 11.77
N ASN A 876 28.07 39.53 11.97
CA ASN A 876 28.35 38.59 10.86
C ASN A 876 27.14 37.76 10.39
N LEU A 877 26.00 37.75 11.10
CA LEU A 877 24.86 36.90 10.73
C LEU A 877 23.90 37.51 9.69
N ILE A 878 24.01 38.81 9.39
CA ILE A 878 23.06 39.54 8.53
C ILE A 878 23.50 39.54 7.04
N LEU A 879 24.76 39.20 6.74
CA LEU A 879 25.31 39.26 5.37
C LEU A 879 25.17 37.95 4.55
N ILE A 880 24.44 36.95 5.05
CA ILE A 880 24.18 35.68 4.35
C ILE A 880 22.66 35.46 4.16
N SER A 881 21.98 36.49 3.66
CA SER A 881 20.56 36.43 3.25
C SER A 881 20.23 37.23 1.98
N ILE A 882 21.25 37.78 1.30
CA ILE A 882 21.13 38.53 0.03
C ILE A 882 22.23 38.08 -0.97
N LEU A 883 22.59 36.80 -0.92
CA LEU A 883 23.41 36.05 -1.90
C LEU A 883 22.85 34.63 -2.06
#